data_AF-A0A6J8E6E8-F1
#
_entry.id   AF-A0A6J8E6E8-F1
#
_cell.length_a   1.000
_cell.length_b   1.000
_cell.length_c   1.000
_cell.angle_alpha   90.00
_cell.angle_beta   90.00
_cell.angle_gamma   90.00
#
_symmetry.space_group_name_H-M   'P 1'
#
loop_
_entity.id
_entity.type
_entity.pdbx_description
1 polymer ?
#
loop_
_entity_poly.entity_id
_entity_poly.type
_entity_poly.pdbx_seq_one_letter_code
_entity_poly.pdbx_strand_id
1 'polypeptide(L)'
;MKSLGKSVGLDIKDMNKVNLFLRYQHDIGNLIYFDDIPDLVILQPQWLVDVLKCLVSARKFQVQRNIVYNSDWKELETTGRLTEDLITQAFTGEEEGTGFVKYRRHILQIMEKFDIIVKPNLAEEESVSALEENGVINKSLIPTVSYYVPCLIKSKPIRNIVDSFKVDGKDFNRTSWICLNFDFLPPAFFNHVLVNYIRRYQISREPSKHGCRPALYRGMAVFNLDSSGRTKLTVCVSKHVILLQIWKWGKHSQVSFKGIWEHAEACITGIKARYKMNVSYTVKMKCCNGSYDNSDGMVEMTKLESGEEYFCDEHAVLHNSKDLLDSWFKEELNAEMLNYVRLAKSVTMLMPEVMVEQLKSDGFEIIGNTSLACRSLFTSFQLQNKHKPTTGKWASLMCPNEDTEIGIGDDVKRWRFILTELKNHSKISEESFVALENVLTNVFIRSEKKFEKYSFVNKYQKIMTGMFEANDYDFYLQKVKNEIIPDTFEVNIRRHYQIIIQELSVSQILDQMMTHCMVSIEDRRHIEQHVKQTEQNKALLDIIIDRNRSTFKVFMVALRESGYDDMAELLSCDLEDITVDTPCKRTAQMEGLSALTVPLHKVRLQKNYVDIISTIKHEAIVDHLISSELLTIDDQQTIEACPAQTEKNRKLMDRLLHCGEKCFIEFINALRSDDIYADLANQIEQTEVTSMDIATLQACFSNM
;
A
#
# COMPACT_ATOMS: atom_id res chain seq x y z
N MET A 1 -54.91 18.82 21.76
CA MET A 1 -55.58 17.61 21.22
C MET A 1 -56.66 17.04 22.14
N LYS A 2 -56.34 16.56 23.35
CA LYS A 2 -57.38 16.04 24.30
C LYS A 2 -58.47 17.07 24.66
N SER A 3 -58.11 18.35 24.81
CA SER A 3 -59.08 19.44 25.01
C SER A 3 -59.92 19.73 23.77
N LEU A 4 -59.31 19.71 22.58
CA LEU A 4 -59.97 19.95 21.30
C LEU A 4 -60.98 18.82 20.98
N GLY A 5 -60.58 17.56 21.20
CA GLY A 5 -61.49 16.41 21.05
C GLY A 5 -62.72 16.54 21.95
N LYS A 6 -62.52 16.89 23.23
CA LYS A 6 -63.62 17.18 24.15
C LYS A 6 -64.52 18.33 23.67
N SER A 7 -63.96 19.40 23.07
CA SER A 7 -64.76 20.54 22.59
C SER A 7 -65.60 20.26 21.34
N VAL A 8 -65.24 19.25 20.53
CA VAL A 8 -66.06 18.78 19.40
C VAL A 8 -66.80 17.47 19.68
N GLY A 9 -66.90 17.06 20.95
CA GLY A 9 -67.61 15.83 21.35
C GLY A 9 -66.95 14.53 20.90
N LEU A 10 -65.68 14.58 20.48
CA LEU A 10 -64.89 13.42 20.07
C LEU A 10 -64.00 12.97 21.23
N ASP A 11 -64.30 11.82 21.81
CA ASP A 11 -63.43 11.19 22.80
C ASP A 11 -62.22 10.54 22.10
N ILE A 12 -61.18 11.34 21.90
CA ILE A 12 -59.94 10.91 21.24
C ILE A 12 -59.15 10.03 22.23
N LYS A 13 -59.46 8.74 22.26
CA LYS A 13 -58.79 7.74 23.12
C LYS A 13 -57.50 7.17 22.54
N ASP A 14 -57.37 7.16 21.21
CA ASP A 14 -56.27 6.50 20.49
C ASP A 14 -55.28 7.53 19.94
N MET A 15 -54.16 7.72 20.65
CA MET A 15 -53.10 8.65 20.25
C MET A 15 -52.38 8.23 18.96
N ASN A 16 -52.40 6.94 18.59
CA ASN A 16 -51.78 6.49 17.35
C ASN A 16 -52.58 6.98 16.14
N LYS A 17 -53.91 6.94 16.21
CA LYS A 17 -54.78 7.51 15.17
C LYS A 17 -54.61 9.03 15.04
N VAL A 18 -54.38 9.72 16.15
CA VAL A 18 -54.10 11.17 16.16
C VAL A 18 -52.79 11.47 15.44
N ASN A 19 -51.72 10.75 15.77
CA ASN A 19 -50.43 10.93 15.12
C ASN A 19 -50.50 10.61 13.63
N LEU A 20 -51.23 9.56 13.24
CA LEU A 20 -51.46 9.23 11.83
C LEU A 20 -52.22 10.35 11.10
N PHE A 21 -53.28 10.89 11.71
CA PHE A 21 -54.03 12.02 11.18
C PHE A 21 -53.15 13.27 11.02
N LEU A 22 -52.36 13.61 12.04
CA LEU A 22 -51.46 14.77 11.99
C LEU A 22 -50.38 14.62 10.90
N ARG A 23 -49.79 13.43 10.77
CA ARG A 23 -48.83 13.13 9.69
C ARG A 23 -49.48 13.25 8.31
N TYR A 24 -50.68 12.69 8.13
CA TYR A 24 -51.42 12.84 6.87
C TYR A 24 -51.69 14.32 6.52
N GLN A 25 -52.18 15.11 7.49
CA GLN A 25 -52.43 16.54 7.27
C GLN A 25 -51.15 17.34 7.02
N HIS A 26 -50.03 16.92 7.60
CA HIS A 26 -48.71 17.48 7.32
C HIS A 26 -48.25 17.19 5.89
N ASP A 27 -48.37 15.94 5.44
CA ASP A 27 -47.91 15.49 4.13
C ASP A 27 -48.66 16.20 2.97
N ILE A 28 -49.94 16.54 3.16
CA ILE A 28 -50.72 17.31 2.19
C ILE A 28 -50.58 18.84 2.37
N GLY A 29 -49.84 19.30 3.37
CA GLY A 29 -49.52 20.71 3.58
C GLY A 29 -50.62 21.55 4.24
N ASN A 30 -51.61 20.94 4.90
CA ASN A 30 -52.67 21.68 5.61
C ASN A 30 -52.21 22.25 6.95
N LEU A 31 -51.32 21.53 7.63
CA LEU A 31 -50.68 21.95 8.88
C LEU A 31 -49.22 21.51 8.87
N ILE A 32 -48.44 21.95 9.84
CA ILE A 32 -47.06 21.47 10.03
C ILE A 32 -46.97 20.76 11.37
N TYR A 33 -46.53 19.50 11.33
CA TYR A 33 -46.38 18.65 12.49
C TYR A 33 -45.13 17.78 12.34
N PHE A 34 -44.34 17.73 13.40
CA PHE A 34 -43.17 16.88 13.51
C PHE A 34 -43.28 16.10 14.80
N ASP A 35 -43.18 14.77 14.72
CA ASP A 35 -43.29 13.88 15.86
C ASP A 35 -42.10 14.01 16.82
N ASP A 36 -40.93 14.38 16.30
CA ASP A 36 -39.70 14.65 17.04
C ASP A 36 -39.60 16.10 17.59
N ILE A 37 -40.58 16.96 17.32
CA ILE A 37 -40.70 18.29 17.94
C ILE A 37 -41.95 18.29 18.83
N PRO A 38 -41.82 17.86 20.11
CA PRO A 38 -42.97 17.66 20.98
C PRO A 38 -43.73 18.97 21.21
N ASP A 39 -45.04 18.83 21.42
CA ASP A 39 -45.95 19.90 21.85
C ASP A 39 -46.15 21.09 20.87
N LEU A 40 -45.72 20.96 19.62
CA LEU A 40 -45.98 21.95 18.58
C LEU A 40 -46.78 21.38 17.40
N VAL A 41 -47.92 22.00 17.11
CA VAL A 41 -48.66 21.81 15.86
C VAL A 41 -48.92 23.19 15.27
N ILE A 42 -48.41 23.45 14.08
CA ILE A 42 -48.64 24.72 13.38
C ILE A 42 -49.85 24.54 12.47
N LEU A 43 -50.99 25.10 12.89
CA LEU A 43 -52.26 24.96 12.18
C LEU A 43 -52.30 25.72 10.85
N GLN A 44 -51.48 26.77 10.71
CA GLN A 44 -51.39 27.60 9.51
C GLN A 44 -49.95 27.60 8.98
N PRO A 45 -49.64 26.85 7.91
CA PRO A 45 -48.29 26.84 7.33
C PRO A 45 -47.76 28.22 6.94
N GLN A 46 -48.66 29.14 6.57
CA GLN A 46 -48.31 30.53 6.26
C GLN A 46 -47.65 31.25 7.45
N TRP A 47 -48.05 30.96 8.69
CA TRP A 47 -47.41 31.49 9.89
C TRP A 47 -45.93 31.12 9.95
N LEU A 48 -45.58 29.86 9.65
CA LEU A 48 -44.18 29.44 9.59
C LEU A 48 -43.43 30.16 8.46
N VAL A 49 -44.05 30.29 7.29
CA VAL A 49 -43.46 31.03 6.16
C VAL A 49 -43.15 32.46 6.56
N ASP A 50 -44.04 33.13 7.30
CA ASP A 50 -43.83 34.52 7.71
C ASP A 50 -42.73 34.67 8.76
N VAL A 51 -42.61 33.71 9.68
CA VAL A 51 -41.46 33.59 10.60
C VAL A 51 -40.15 33.40 9.84
N LEU A 52 -40.10 32.45 8.90
CA LEU A 52 -38.91 32.20 8.09
C LEU A 52 -38.52 33.45 7.32
N LYS A 53 -39.49 34.19 6.79
CA LYS A 53 -39.23 35.45 6.08
C LYS A 53 -38.53 36.51 6.95
N CYS A 54 -38.75 36.53 8.28
CA CYS A 54 -38.08 37.49 9.16
C CYS A 54 -36.56 37.24 9.24
N LEU A 55 -36.11 35.98 9.11
CA LEU A 55 -34.69 35.61 9.21
C LEU A 55 -34.01 35.43 7.86
N VAL A 56 -34.70 34.86 6.87
CA VAL A 56 -34.08 34.37 5.62
C VAL A 56 -34.66 34.97 4.32
N SER A 57 -35.35 36.11 4.39
CA SER A 57 -35.83 36.81 3.18
C SER A 57 -34.77 37.65 2.48
N ALA A 58 -34.99 37.89 1.18
CA ALA A 58 -34.27 38.91 0.44
C ALA A 58 -34.49 40.31 1.04
N ARG A 59 -33.44 41.13 1.01
CA ARG A 59 -33.39 42.52 1.52
C ARG A 59 -34.61 43.37 1.20
N LYS A 60 -35.20 43.23 0.00
CA LYS A 60 -36.40 43.96 -0.43
C LYS A 60 -37.63 43.71 0.46
N PHE A 61 -37.77 42.52 1.03
CA PHE A 61 -38.88 42.16 1.92
C PHE A 61 -38.60 42.53 3.38
N GLN A 62 -37.33 42.61 3.77
CA GLN A 62 -36.93 43.10 5.10
C GLN A 62 -37.20 44.60 5.24
N VAL A 63 -36.92 45.39 4.18
CA VAL A 63 -37.21 46.83 4.13
C VAL A 63 -38.71 47.12 4.22
N GLN A 64 -39.55 46.29 3.58
CA GLN A 64 -41.01 46.42 3.66
C GLN A 64 -41.58 46.17 5.06
N ARG A 65 -40.83 45.51 5.95
CA ARG A 65 -41.22 45.19 7.33
C ARG A 65 -40.61 46.12 8.38
N ASN A 66 -40.06 47.27 7.98
CA ASN A 66 -39.40 48.23 8.87
C ASN A 66 -38.25 47.64 9.72
N ILE A 67 -37.64 46.52 9.29
CA ILE A 67 -36.46 45.97 9.96
C ILE A 67 -35.29 46.93 9.72
N VAL A 68 -34.75 47.53 10.79
CA VAL A 68 -33.61 48.44 10.72
C VAL A 68 -32.39 47.66 10.25
N TYR A 69 -32.02 47.87 8.99
CA TYR A 69 -30.87 47.22 8.37
C TYR A 69 -29.56 47.80 8.92
N ASN A 70 -29.05 47.21 9.99
CA ASN A 70 -27.83 47.61 10.70
C ASN A 70 -26.59 46.85 10.19
N SER A 71 -25.45 47.06 10.85
CA SER A 71 -24.19 46.37 10.58
C SER A 71 -24.31 44.84 10.63
N ASP A 72 -25.17 44.32 11.51
CA ASP A 72 -25.24 42.91 11.85
C ASP A 72 -25.92 42.11 10.73
N TRP A 73 -26.95 42.69 10.09
CA TRP A 73 -27.54 42.12 8.87
C TRP A 73 -26.54 42.06 7.70
N LYS A 74 -25.67 43.07 7.57
CA LYS A 74 -24.61 43.05 6.56
C LYS A 74 -23.56 41.99 6.88
N GLU A 75 -23.28 41.74 8.16
CA GLU A 75 -22.41 40.65 8.59
C GLU A 75 -23.01 39.28 8.28
N LEU A 76 -24.31 39.08 8.53
CA LEU A 76 -25.04 37.85 8.15
C LEU A 76 -24.93 37.57 6.64
N GLU A 77 -25.20 38.56 5.78
CA GLU A 77 -25.10 38.38 4.32
C GLU A 77 -23.66 38.07 3.85
N THR A 78 -22.64 38.54 4.57
CA THR A 78 -21.24 38.41 4.15
C THR A 78 -20.54 37.19 4.73
N THR A 79 -20.94 36.73 5.91
CA THR A 79 -20.28 35.63 6.64
C THR A 79 -21.20 34.43 6.87
N GLY A 80 -22.51 34.60 6.68
CA GLY A 80 -23.53 33.62 7.03
C GLY A 80 -23.81 33.49 8.52
N ARG A 81 -23.16 34.29 9.38
CA ARG A 81 -23.28 34.18 10.83
C ARG A 81 -24.58 34.80 11.33
N LEU A 82 -25.40 34.00 11.98
CA LEU A 82 -26.63 34.41 12.66
C LEU A 82 -26.38 34.40 14.17
N THR A 83 -26.35 35.60 14.76
CA THR A 83 -26.09 35.82 16.19
C THR A 83 -27.38 35.76 17.02
N GLU A 84 -27.29 35.47 18.32
CA GLU A 84 -28.47 35.50 19.21
C GLU A 84 -29.17 36.86 19.22
N ASP A 85 -28.41 37.95 19.11
CA ASP A 85 -28.93 39.31 19.09
C ASP A 85 -29.77 39.57 17.84
N LEU A 86 -29.30 39.12 16.67
CA LEU A 86 -30.05 39.26 15.42
C LEU A 86 -31.34 38.43 15.44
N ILE A 87 -31.29 37.22 16.00
CA ILE A 87 -32.50 36.38 16.18
C ILE A 87 -33.50 37.09 17.10
N THR A 88 -33.02 37.70 18.18
CA THR A 88 -33.87 38.43 19.12
C THR A 88 -34.51 39.62 18.44
N GLN A 89 -33.73 40.47 17.76
CA GLN A 89 -34.23 41.62 17.01
C GLN A 89 -35.28 41.22 15.96
N ALA A 90 -35.02 40.15 15.20
CA ALA A 90 -35.92 39.65 14.17
C ALA A 90 -37.27 39.16 14.73
N PHE A 91 -37.30 38.62 15.95
CA PHE A 91 -38.53 38.12 16.57
C PHE A 91 -39.27 39.17 17.41
N THR A 92 -38.59 40.22 17.87
CA THR A 92 -39.19 41.33 18.63
C THR A 92 -39.70 42.47 17.75
N GLY A 93 -39.25 42.57 16.50
CA GLY A 93 -39.63 43.65 15.56
C GLY A 93 -41.01 43.51 14.91
N GLU A 94 -41.78 42.48 15.26
CA GLU A 94 -43.08 42.16 14.64
C GLU A 94 -44.25 42.57 15.56
N GLU A 95 -45.44 42.77 14.97
CA GLU A 95 -46.64 43.25 15.67
C GLU A 95 -47.02 42.39 16.90
N GLU A 96 -47.53 43.04 17.95
CA GLU A 96 -48.09 42.38 19.14
C GLU A 96 -49.21 41.40 18.72
N GLY A 97 -48.93 40.09 18.80
CA GLY A 97 -49.91 39.03 18.48
C GLY A 97 -49.34 37.85 17.69
N THR A 98 -48.18 38.00 17.04
CA THR A 98 -47.57 36.93 16.21
C THR A 98 -47.03 35.75 17.03
N GLY A 99 -46.66 35.99 18.30
CA GLY A 99 -46.22 34.96 19.24
C GLY A 99 -44.84 34.35 18.93
N PHE A 100 -44.05 34.93 18.02
CA PHE A 100 -42.77 34.36 17.58
C PHE A 100 -41.79 34.14 18.73
N VAL A 101 -41.66 35.11 19.63
CA VAL A 101 -40.80 35.02 20.83
C VAL A 101 -41.18 33.82 21.71
N LYS A 102 -42.48 33.57 21.91
CA LYS A 102 -42.99 32.45 22.71
C LYS A 102 -42.58 31.10 22.12
N TYR A 103 -42.54 30.98 20.79
CA TYR A 103 -42.22 29.73 20.09
C TYR A 103 -40.78 29.67 19.57
N ARG A 104 -39.90 30.62 19.95
CA ARG A 104 -38.50 30.75 19.48
C ARG A 104 -37.76 29.41 19.39
N ARG A 105 -37.74 28.64 20.48
CA ARG A 105 -37.03 27.35 20.54
C ARG A 105 -37.52 26.38 19.46
N HIS A 106 -38.83 26.25 19.30
CA HIS A 106 -39.42 25.35 18.32
C HIS A 106 -39.16 25.82 16.88
N ILE A 107 -39.23 27.14 16.63
CA ILE A 107 -38.93 27.73 15.33
C ILE A 107 -37.50 27.38 14.91
N LEU A 108 -36.52 27.59 15.80
CA LEU A 108 -35.12 27.27 15.51
C LEU A 108 -34.91 25.78 15.25
N GLN A 109 -35.56 24.90 16.02
CA GLN A 109 -35.54 23.45 15.77
C GLN A 109 -36.09 23.09 14.38
N ILE A 110 -37.19 23.72 13.96
CA ILE A 110 -37.75 23.52 12.62
C ILE A 110 -36.78 24.01 11.53
N MET A 111 -36.17 25.17 11.72
CA MET A 111 -35.18 25.71 10.77
C MET A 111 -33.93 24.82 10.66
N GLU A 112 -33.45 24.26 11.77
CA GLU A 112 -32.36 23.27 11.78
C GLU A 112 -32.78 21.98 11.07
N LYS A 113 -34.02 21.52 11.27
CA LYS A 113 -34.57 20.30 10.64
C LYS A 113 -34.67 20.44 9.12
N PHE A 114 -35.00 21.64 8.64
CA PHE A 114 -34.99 21.97 7.21
C PHE A 114 -33.61 22.35 6.66
N ASP A 115 -32.55 22.26 7.48
CA ASP A 115 -31.18 22.66 7.14
C ASP A 115 -31.11 24.11 6.58
N ILE A 116 -32.01 24.99 7.04
CA ILE A 116 -31.99 26.42 6.73
C ILE A 116 -30.88 27.09 7.54
N ILE A 117 -30.78 26.69 8.82
CA ILE A 117 -29.74 27.12 9.74
C ILE A 117 -28.98 25.89 10.25
N VAL A 118 -27.74 26.09 10.69
CA VAL A 118 -26.91 25.03 11.24
C VAL A 118 -26.05 25.53 12.39
N LYS A 119 -26.03 24.79 13.49
CA LYS A 119 -25.07 25.00 14.57
C LYS A 119 -23.70 24.49 14.14
N PRO A 120 -22.64 25.30 14.19
CA PRO A 120 -21.29 24.84 13.89
C PRO A 120 -20.76 23.87 14.94
N ASN A 121 -19.82 23.01 14.54
CA ASN A 121 -19.01 22.26 15.49
C ASN A 121 -18.01 23.20 16.19
N LEU A 122 -18.33 23.61 17.43
CA LEU A 122 -17.52 24.52 18.24
C LEU A 122 -16.49 23.73 19.05
N ALA A 123 -15.41 23.26 18.40
CA ALA A 123 -14.34 22.60 19.14
C ALA A 123 -13.42 23.58 19.91
N GLU A 124 -13.37 24.88 19.57
CA GLU A 124 -12.40 25.83 20.17
C GLU A 124 -12.82 27.31 20.09
N GLU A 125 -14.08 27.68 20.37
CA GLU A 125 -14.39 29.10 20.68
C GLU A 125 -14.31 29.40 22.20
N GLU A 126 -13.99 28.41 23.04
CA GLU A 126 -13.88 28.52 24.51
C GLU A 126 -12.48 28.94 25.03
N SER A 127 -11.45 29.06 24.18
CA SER A 127 -10.08 29.36 24.62
C SER A 127 -9.71 30.85 24.55
N VAL A 128 -10.59 31.73 25.05
CA VAL A 128 -10.18 33.05 25.56
C VAL A 128 -10.82 33.25 26.94
N SER A 129 -10.12 32.73 27.96
CA SER A 129 -10.21 33.05 29.39
C SER A 129 -11.60 33.32 29.98
N ALA A 130 -12.21 32.29 30.57
CA ALA A 130 -13.38 32.43 31.44
C ALA A 130 -13.19 31.65 32.75
N LEU A 131 -12.45 32.24 33.69
CA LEU A 131 -12.65 32.01 35.11
C LEU A 131 -12.51 33.35 35.83
N GLU A 132 -13.59 33.85 36.40
CA GLU A 132 -13.53 34.51 37.70
C GLU A 132 -14.74 34.08 38.55
N GLU A 133 -14.41 33.80 39.81
CA GLU A 133 -15.30 33.52 40.92
C GLU A 133 -16.16 34.76 41.18
N ASN A 134 -17.47 34.67 40.95
CA ASN A 134 -18.54 35.38 41.66
C ASN A 134 -19.81 35.35 40.81
N GLY A 135 -20.52 34.21 40.80
CA GLY A 135 -21.98 34.05 40.64
C GLY A 135 -22.81 34.95 39.71
N VAL A 136 -22.22 35.72 38.80
CA VAL A 136 -22.87 36.65 37.88
C VAL A 136 -22.63 36.10 36.48
N ILE A 137 -23.73 35.78 35.80
CA ILE A 137 -23.71 35.28 34.43
C ILE A 137 -23.09 36.38 33.55
N ASN A 138 -21.86 36.14 33.10
CA ASN A 138 -21.17 37.05 32.19
C ASN A 138 -21.84 36.94 30.81
N LYS A 139 -22.46 38.02 30.33
CA LYS A 139 -23.07 38.09 28.98
C LYS A 139 -22.05 37.83 27.85
N SER A 140 -20.74 37.80 28.15
CA SER A 140 -19.65 37.49 27.22
C SER A 140 -19.38 36.00 26.99
N LEU A 141 -20.02 35.09 27.75
CA LEU A 141 -19.86 33.62 27.64
C LEU A 141 -20.89 32.95 26.71
N ILE A 142 -21.77 33.73 26.08
CA ILE A 142 -22.68 33.22 25.05
C ILE A 142 -21.88 33.18 23.74
N PRO A 143 -21.78 32.04 23.03
CA PRO A 143 -21.13 32.01 21.73
C PRO A 143 -21.75 33.09 20.85
N THR A 144 -20.91 34.01 20.36
CA THR A 144 -21.38 35.17 19.57
C THR A 144 -22.05 34.73 18.27
N VAL A 145 -21.72 33.54 17.76
CA VAL A 145 -22.36 32.92 16.60
C VAL A 145 -23.20 31.73 17.06
N SER A 146 -24.52 31.85 16.90
CA SER A 146 -25.45 30.77 17.23
C SER A 146 -25.64 29.79 16.09
N TYR A 147 -25.67 30.29 14.85
CA TYR A 147 -25.92 29.50 13.66
C TYR A 147 -25.19 30.06 12.44
N TYR A 148 -24.99 29.21 11.42
CA TYR A 148 -24.74 29.62 10.05
C TYR A 148 -26.00 29.48 9.21
N VAL A 149 -26.17 30.35 8.20
CA VAL A 149 -27.29 30.36 7.25
C VAL A 149 -26.77 30.25 5.81
N PRO A 150 -26.44 29.04 5.32
CA PRO A 150 -25.73 28.87 4.05
C PRO A 150 -26.42 29.48 2.83
N CYS A 151 -27.77 29.55 2.84
CA CYS A 151 -28.56 30.04 1.71
C CYS A 151 -28.54 31.57 1.52
N LEU A 152 -28.13 32.35 2.54
CA LEU A 152 -28.11 33.82 2.48
C LEU A 152 -26.75 34.43 2.11
N ILE A 153 -25.71 33.61 2.10
CA ILE A 153 -24.33 34.09 2.00
C ILE A 153 -24.09 34.61 0.59
N LYS A 154 -23.27 35.66 0.45
CA LYS A 154 -22.87 36.15 -0.86
C LYS A 154 -21.95 35.17 -1.58
N SER A 155 -22.07 35.13 -2.90
CA SER A 155 -21.11 34.45 -3.76
C SER A 155 -19.83 35.27 -3.84
N LYS A 156 -18.69 34.59 -3.93
CA LYS A 156 -17.40 35.17 -4.26
C LYS A 156 -16.74 34.29 -5.32
N PRO A 157 -16.03 34.85 -6.32
CA PRO A 157 -15.36 34.03 -7.32
C PRO A 157 -14.41 33.04 -6.66
N ILE A 158 -14.54 31.75 -6.99
CA ILE A 158 -13.78 30.66 -6.34
C ILE A 158 -12.27 30.90 -6.46
N ARG A 159 -11.76 31.36 -7.60
CA ARG A 159 -10.34 31.74 -7.76
C ARG A 159 -9.86 32.71 -6.68
N ASN A 160 -10.67 33.72 -6.33
CA ASN A 160 -10.29 34.72 -5.33
C ASN A 160 -10.21 34.10 -3.94
N ILE A 161 -11.00 33.05 -3.68
CA ILE A 161 -10.94 32.29 -2.42
C ILE A 161 -9.68 31.42 -2.44
N VAL A 162 -9.43 30.65 -3.49
CA VAL A 162 -8.23 29.81 -3.63
C VAL A 162 -6.95 30.65 -3.47
N ASP A 163 -6.88 31.80 -4.13
CA ASP A 163 -5.72 32.70 -4.07
C ASP A 163 -5.48 33.27 -2.67
N SER A 164 -6.55 33.47 -1.88
CA SER A 164 -6.43 33.94 -0.49
C SER A 164 -5.75 32.94 0.45
N PHE A 165 -5.72 31.66 0.09
CA PHE A 165 -5.07 30.60 0.87
C PHE A 165 -3.61 30.35 0.46
N LYS A 166 -3.11 30.99 -0.60
CA LYS A 166 -1.69 30.91 -0.98
C LYS A 166 -0.85 31.68 0.05
N VAL A 167 0.19 31.04 0.58
CA VAL A 167 1.10 31.62 1.57
C VAL A 167 2.38 32.04 0.86
N ASP A 168 2.80 33.31 0.98
CA ASP A 168 3.99 33.87 0.33
C ASP A 168 4.06 33.63 -1.19
N GLY A 169 2.89 33.56 -1.85
CA GLY A 169 2.79 33.28 -3.29
C GLY A 169 3.10 31.83 -3.67
N LYS A 170 3.40 30.94 -2.72
CA LYS A 170 3.60 29.52 -2.97
C LYS A 170 2.26 28.77 -2.97
N ASP A 171 2.11 27.90 -3.96
CA ASP A 171 0.98 26.98 -4.02
C ASP A 171 1.10 25.87 -2.96
N PHE A 172 -0.03 25.25 -2.68
CA PHE A 172 -0.15 24.11 -1.77
C PHE A 172 -0.43 22.84 -2.56
N ASN A 173 -0.13 21.69 -1.97
CA ASN A 173 -0.40 20.41 -2.61
C ASN A 173 -1.90 20.16 -2.65
N ARG A 174 -2.39 19.65 -3.78
CA ARG A 174 -3.82 19.38 -3.99
C ARG A 174 -3.99 17.94 -4.43
N THR A 175 -5.06 17.33 -3.91
CA THR A 175 -5.57 16.08 -4.48
C THR A 175 -6.26 16.36 -5.81
N SER A 176 -6.54 15.31 -6.57
CA SER A 176 -7.42 15.41 -7.73
C SER A 176 -8.82 15.87 -7.30
N TRP A 177 -9.63 16.38 -8.21
CA TRP A 177 -11.03 16.68 -7.88
C TRP A 177 -11.84 15.39 -7.94
N ILE A 178 -12.69 15.17 -6.95
CA ILE A 178 -13.84 14.26 -7.09
C ILE A 178 -15.06 15.09 -7.46
N CYS A 179 -15.74 14.69 -8.53
CA CYS A 179 -16.84 15.40 -9.15
C CYS A 179 -18.10 14.53 -9.13
N LEU A 180 -19.09 14.92 -8.33
CA LEU A 180 -20.42 14.33 -8.34
C LEU A 180 -21.24 15.05 -9.43
N ASN A 181 -21.33 14.45 -10.61
CA ASN A 181 -22.00 15.02 -11.77
C ASN A 181 -23.47 14.56 -11.81
N PHE A 182 -24.40 15.47 -11.52
CA PHE A 182 -25.84 15.20 -11.46
C PHE A 182 -26.52 15.47 -12.81
N ASP A 183 -27.55 14.70 -13.13
CA ASP A 183 -28.42 15.00 -14.29
C ASP A 183 -29.20 16.31 -14.06
N PHE A 184 -29.62 16.53 -12.81
CA PHE A 184 -30.17 17.77 -12.32
C PHE A 184 -29.81 17.95 -10.85
N LEU A 185 -29.23 19.10 -10.51
CA LEU A 185 -28.89 19.47 -9.14
C LEU A 185 -29.89 20.52 -8.61
N PRO A 186 -30.80 20.16 -7.68
CA PRO A 186 -31.72 21.12 -7.10
C PRO A 186 -30.99 22.29 -6.40
N PRO A 187 -31.43 23.55 -6.53
CA PRO A 187 -30.70 24.70 -5.97
C PRO A 187 -30.43 24.63 -4.47
N ALA A 188 -31.32 24.01 -3.69
CA ALA A 188 -31.16 23.84 -2.24
C ALA A 188 -30.28 22.64 -1.86
N PHE A 189 -30.04 21.70 -2.79
CA PHE A 189 -29.33 20.45 -2.51
C PHE A 189 -27.92 20.71 -1.97
N PHE A 190 -27.20 21.64 -2.59
CA PHE A 190 -25.86 22.00 -2.14
C PHE A 190 -25.85 22.63 -0.74
N ASN A 191 -26.89 23.36 -0.34
CA ASN A 191 -26.98 23.91 1.01
C ASN A 191 -27.12 22.79 2.05
N HIS A 192 -27.89 21.73 1.75
CA HIS A 192 -27.97 20.54 2.61
C HIS A 192 -26.60 19.85 2.75
N VAL A 193 -25.82 19.79 1.67
CA VAL A 193 -24.45 19.27 1.70
C VAL A 193 -23.57 20.13 2.62
N LEU A 194 -23.58 21.46 2.44
CA LEU A 194 -22.83 22.37 3.30
C LEU A 194 -23.20 22.24 4.78
N VAL A 195 -24.50 22.13 5.10
CA VAL A 195 -24.96 21.93 6.49
C VAL A 195 -24.38 20.67 7.12
N ASN A 196 -24.29 19.57 6.38
CA ASN A 196 -23.66 18.34 6.89
C ASN A 196 -22.17 18.54 7.18
N TYR A 197 -21.43 19.23 6.30
CA TYR A 197 -20.01 19.52 6.53
C TYR A 197 -19.79 20.53 7.67
N ILE A 198 -20.65 21.53 7.84
CA ILE A 198 -20.58 22.50 8.95
C ILE A 198 -20.82 21.84 10.31
N ARG A 199 -21.69 20.81 10.37
CA ARG A 199 -21.92 20.01 11.58
C ARG A 199 -20.71 19.16 11.96
N ARG A 200 -19.89 18.77 10.98
CA ARG A 200 -18.77 17.83 11.17
C ARG A 200 -17.44 18.53 11.37
N TYR A 201 -17.14 19.52 10.55
CA TYR A 201 -15.83 20.16 10.46
C TYR A 201 -15.89 21.64 10.79
N GLN A 202 -14.79 22.15 11.35
CA GLN A 202 -14.63 23.58 11.58
C GLN A 202 -14.44 24.30 10.23
N ILE A 203 -15.17 25.40 10.02
CA ILE A 203 -15.01 26.25 8.83
C ILE A 203 -13.63 26.92 8.88
N SER A 204 -12.87 26.79 7.78
CA SER A 204 -11.58 27.45 7.63
C SER A 204 -11.71 28.98 7.63
N ARG A 205 -10.64 29.66 8.02
CA ARG A 205 -10.59 31.13 7.98
C ARG A 205 -9.75 31.61 6.81
N GLU A 206 -10.32 32.48 5.99
CA GLU A 206 -9.62 33.23 4.94
C GLU A 206 -8.83 34.41 5.57
N PRO A 207 -7.52 34.55 5.26
CA PRO A 207 -6.74 35.73 5.63
C PRO A 207 -7.29 36.98 4.93
N SER A 208 -7.61 38.04 5.68
CA SER A 208 -8.02 39.33 5.09
C SER A 208 -7.33 40.51 5.77
N LYS A 209 -7.20 41.62 5.04
CA LYS A 209 -6.62 42.89 5.53
C LYS A 209 -7.30 43.46 6.78
N HIS A 210 -8.53 43.03 7.09
CA HIS A 210 -9.33 43.51 8.22
C HIS A 210 -9.64 42.39 9.24
N GLY A 211 -8.80 41.34 9.28
CA GLY A 211 -8.98 40.17 10.14
C GLY A 211 -9.34 38.90 9.38
N CYS A 212 -9.57 37.79 10.08
CA CYS A 212 -9.86 36.49 9.47
C CYS A 212 -11.37 36.30 9.26
N ARG A 213 -11.81 35.98 8.04
CA ARG A 213 -13.24 35.73 7.72
C ARG A 213 -13.51 34.24 7.51
N PRO A 214 -14.70 33.71 7.84
CA PRO A 214 -15.03 32.32 7.54
C PRO A 214 -15.06 32.10 6.02
N ALA A 215 -14.39 31.05 5.55
CA ALA A 215 -14.38 30.63 4.16
C ALA A 215 -15.64 29.82 3.82
N LEU A 216 -16.79 30.48 3.99
CA LEU A 216 -18.12 29.96 3.70
C LEU A 216 -18.82 30.95 2.78
N TYR A 217 -19.22 30.49 1.59
CA TYR A 217 -19.75 31.32 0.52
C TYR A 217 -20.90 30.60 -0.19
N ARG A 218 -21.75 31.35 -0.89
CA ARG A 218 -22.74 30.71 -1.76
C ARG A 218 -22.04 29.96 -2.89
N GLY A 219 -22.17 28.64 -2.84
CA GLY A 219 -21.59 27.73 -3.81
C GLY A 219 -20.18 27.23 -3.48
N MET A 220 -19.61 27.58 -2.32
CA MET A 220 -18.30 27.08 -1.90
C MET A 220 -18.08 27.18 -0.39
N ALA A 221 -17.43 26.18 0.20
CA ALA A 221 -16.92 26.24 1.56
C ALA A 221 -15.56 25.55 1.68
N VAL A 222 -14.76 25.98 2.64
CA VAL A 222 -13.48 25.36 2.99
C VAL A 222 -13.49 24.98 4.47
N PHE A 223 -13.12 23.75 4.78
CA PHE A 223 -13.18 23.15 6.12
C PHE A 223 -11.82 22.66 6.58
N ASN A 224 -11.50 22.82 7.86
CA ASN A 224 -10.32 22.20 8.47
C ASN A 224 -10.59 20.70 8.69
N LEU A 225 -9.71 19.85 8.17
CA LEU A 225 -9.79 18.40 8.36
C LEU A 225 -9.02 17.93 9.60
N ASP A 226 -8.01 18.70 10.02
CA ASP A 226 -7.19 18.45 11.20
C ASP A 226 -7.14 19.69 12.11
N SER A 227 -6.76 19.49 13.37
CA SER A 227 -6.58 20.56 14.35
C SER A 227 -5.43 21.51 14.00
N SER A 228 -4.46 21.06 13.20
CA SER A 228 -3.34 21.89 12.75
C SER A 228 -3.75 22.94 11.70
N GLY A 229 -4.92 22.77 11.09
CA GLY A 229 -5.41 23.58 9.97
C GLY A 229 -4.61 23.41 8.67
N ARG A 230 -3.67 22.46 8.60
CA ARG A 230 -2.78 22.24 7.44
C ARG A 230 -3.39 21.36 6.37
N THR A 231 -4.38 20.54 6.72
CA THR A 231 -5.20 19.81 5.74
C THR A 231 -6.59 20.44 5.71
N LYS A 232 -7.03 20.84 4.52
CA LYS A 232 -8.34 21.47 4.32
C LYS A 232 -9.14 20.74 3.26
N LEU A 233 -10.45 20.64 3.46
CA LEU A 233 -11.40 20.16 2.47
C LEU A 233 -12.12 21.35 1.83
N THR A 234 -12.03 21.45 0.52
CA THR A 234 -12.81 22.38 -0.28
C THR A 234 -13.98 21.66 -0.91
N VAL A 235 -15.17 22.21 -0.71
CA VAL A 235 -16.43 21.72 -1.30
C VAL A 235 -17.06 22.87 -2.08
N CYS A 236 -17.29 22.70 -3.37
CA CYS A 236 -17.92 23.72 -4.20
C CYS A 236 -18.94 23.13 -5.17
N VAL A 237 -19.73 24.01 -5.78
CA VAL A 237 -20.72 23.65 -6.80
C VAL A 237 -20.51 24.50 -8.05
N SER A 238 -20.60 23.84 -9.21
CA SER A 238 -20.62 24.50 -10.51
C SER A 238 -21.66 23.82 -11.40
N LYS A 239 -22.63 24.58 -11.89
CA LYS A 239 -23.77 24.07 -12.69
C LYS A 239 -24.48 22.91 -12.00
N HIS A 240 -24.30 21.68 -12.50
CA HIS A 240 -24.89 20.44 -11.96
C HIS A 240 -23.85 19.52 -11.30
N VAL A 241 -22.68 20.05 -10.95
CA VAL A 241 -21.57 19.28 -10.38
C VAL A 241 -21.25 19.78 -8.98
N ILE A 242 -21.17 18.87 -8.02
CA ILE A 242 -20.55 19.14 -6.71
C ILE A 242 -19.12 18.63 -6.77
N LEU A 243 -18.15 19.48 -6.44
CA LEU A 243 -16.74 19.17 -6.50
C LEU A 243 -16.12 19.16 -5.10
N LEU A 244 -15.25 18.19 -4.84
CA LEU A 244 -14.48 18.05 -3.61
C LEU A 244 -13.00 17.98 -3.94
N GLN A 245 -12.18 18.70 -3.17
CA GLN A 245 -10.72 18.65 -3.24
C GLN A 245 -10.10 18.88 -1.88
N ILE A 246 -9.06 18.13 -1.58
CA ILE A 246 -8.24 18.30 -0.38
C ILE A 246 -6.99 19.12 -0.70
N TRP A 247 -6.74 20.12 0.13
CA TRP A 247 -5.60 21.03 0.08
C TRP A 247 -4.66 20.74 1.26
N LYS A 248 -3.35 20.69 1.00
CA LYS A 248 -2.33 20.33 1.99
C LYS A 248 -1.19 21.33 2.05
N TRP A 249 -0.93 21.84 3.25
CA TRP A 249 0.26 22.63 3.61
C TRP A 249 1.21 21.79 4.45
N GLY A 250 1.94 20.90 3.78
CA GLY A 250 2.87 19.96 4.40
C GLY A 250 2.81 18.57 3.76
N LYS A 251 3.70 17.68 4.23
CA LYS A 251 3.83 16.33 3.68
C LYS A 251 2.89 15.29 4.32
N HIS A 252 2.39 15.56 5.52
CA HIS A 252 1.60 14.60 6.30
C HIS A 252 0.18 15.13 6.56
N SER A 253 -0.81 14.28 6.34
CA SER A 253 -2.17 14.45 6.88
C SER A 253 -2.40 13.32 7.87
N GLN A 254 -3.10 13.60 8.98
CA GLN A 254 -3.54 12.57 9.93
C GLN A 254 -4.92 12.01 9.58
N VAL A 255 -5.47 12.37 8.41
CA VAL A 255 -6.87 12.16 8.07
C VAL A 255 -6.98 11.31 6.82
N SER A 256 -7.64 10.15 6.95
CA SER A 256 -7.93 9.29 5.81
C SER A 256 -8.84 9.97 4.80
N PHE A 257 -8.35 10.15 3.57
CA PHE A 257 -9.12 10.78 2.50
C PHE A 257 -10.21 9.87 1.95
N LYS A 258 -9.97 8.56 1.96
CA LYS A 258 -10.99 7.56 1.69
C LYS A 258 -12.19 7.74 2.63
N GLY A 259 -11.94 7.91 3.93
CA GLY A 259 -13.02 8.16 4.91
C GLY A 259 -13.78 9.48 4.65
N ILE A 260 -13.13 10.50 4.11
CA ILE A 260 -13.80 11.76 3.71
C ILE A 260 -14.71 11.52 2.50
N TRP A 261 -14.26 10.73 1.53
CA TRP A 261 -15.06 10.35 0.37
C TRP A 261 -16.28 9.50 0.76
N GLU A 262 -16.08 8.45 1.57
CA GLU A 262 -17.18 7.61 2.07
C GLU A 262 -18.22 8.44 2.83
N HIS A 263 -17.77 9.44 3.60
CA HIS A 263 -18.66 10.38 4.25
C HIS A 263 -19.44 11.25 3.25
N ALA A 264 -18.80 11.70 2.17
CA ALA A 264 -19.47 12.44 1.10
C ALA A 264 -20.60 11.60 0.48
N GLU A 265 -20.33 10.34 0.13
CA GLU A 265 -21.34 9.43 -0.42
C GLU A 265 -22.50 9.18 0.55
N ALA A 266 -22.19 8.94 1.83
CA ALA A 266 -23.19 8.80 2.88
C ALA A 266 -24.04 10.07 3.05
N CYS A 267 -23.42 11.25 2.96
CA CYS A 267 -24.11 12.54 3.02
C CYS A 267 -25.09 12.72 1.86
N ILE A 268 -24.66 12.50 0.62
CA ILE A 268 -25.50 12.62 -0.58
C ILE A 268 -26.66 11.62 -0.51
N THR A 269 -26.38 10.37 -0.15
CA THR A 269 -27.39 9.32 0.01
C THR A 269 -28.40 9.66 1.11
N GLY A 270 -27.90 10.17 2.24
CA GLY A 270 -28.74 10.61 3.36
C GLY A 270 -29.67 11.77 3.00
N ILE A 271 -29.19 12.76 2.23
CA ILE A 271 -30.01 13.88 1.74
C ILE A 271 -31.09 13.36 0.78
N LYS A 272 -30.73 12.48 -0.17
CA LYS A 272 -31.69 11.85 -1.09
C LYS A 272 -32.80 11.12 -0.34
N ALA A 273 -32.44 10.31 0.65
CA ALA A 273 -33.40 9.55 1.46
C ALA A 273 -34.29 10.47 2.29
N ARG A 274 -33.70 11.45 2.99
CA ARG A 274 -34.41 12.39 3.87
C ARG A 274 -35.48 13.18 3.12
N TYR A 275 -35.12 13.71 1.95
CA TYR A 275 -36.01 14.57 1.15
C TYR A 275 -36.75 13.82 0.04
N LYS A 276 -36.65 12.48 0.00
CA LYS A 276 -37.24 11.61 -1.04
C LYS A 276 -36.96 12.11 -2.47
N MET A 277 -35.74 12.59 -2.69
CA MET A 277 -35.33 13.20 -3.96
C MET A 277 -34.91 12.12 -4.96
N ASN A 278 -35.55 12.11 -6.12
CA ASN A 278 -35.16 11.26 -7.24
C ASN A 278 -34.10 11.97 -8.09
N VAL A 279 -32.87 12.06 -7.58
CA VAL A 279 -31.72 12.61 -8.29
C VAL A 279 -30.66 11.55 -8.54
N SER A 280 -30.22 11.43 -9.78
CA SER A 280 -29.12 10.57 -10.24
C SER A 280 -27.84 11.39 -10.37
N TYR A 281 -26.70 10.75 -10.10
CA TYR A 281 -25.38 11.32 -10.34
C TYR A 281 -24.39 10.22 -10.71
N THR A 282 -23.35 10.62 -11.44
CA THR A 282 -22.17 9.80 -11.74
C THR A 282 -20.96 10.38 -11.02
N VAL A 283 -20.09 9.52 -10.49
CA VAL A 283 -18.84 9.95 -9.87
C VAL A 283 -17.75 10.02 -10.93
N LYS A 284 -17.17 11.21 -11.09
CA LYS A 284 -16.08 11.50 -12.01
C LYS A 284 -14.88 12.04 -11.26
N MET A 285 -13.70 11.96 -11.86
CA MET A 285 -12.47 12.58 -11.35
C MET A 285 -11.91 13.55 -12.38
N LYS A 286 -11.19 14.55 -11.88
CA LYS A 286 -10.49 15.55 -12.70
C LYS A 286 -9.13 15.85 -12.08
N CYS A 287 -8.13 16.20 -12.89
CA CYS A 287 -6.76 16.45 -12.42
C CYS A 287 -6.70 17.50 -11.29
N CYS A 288 -5.65 17.46 -10.47
CA CYS A 288 -5.48 18.34 -9.30
C CYS A 288 -5.45 19.85 -9.63
N ASN A 289 -5.02 20.21 -10.84
CA ASN A 289 -4.99 21.59 -11.31
C ASN A 289 -6.26 22.00 -12.07
N GLY A 290 -7.24 21.11 -12.19
CA GLY A 290 -8.42 21.33 -13.00
C GLY A 290 -9.27 22.49 -12.50
N SER A 291 -9.88 23.24 -13.43
CA SER A 291 -10.74 24.36 -13.05
C SER A 291 -12.03 23.87 -12.40
N TYR A 292 -12.52 24.64 -11.44
CA TYR A 292 -13.74 24.38 -10.70
C TYR A 292 -15.02 24.73 -11.48
N ASP A 293 -14.92 25.57 -12.52
CA ASP A 293 -16.04 26.06 -13.31
C ASP A 293 -16.18 25.37 -14.67
N ASN A 294 -15.18 24.60 -15.08
CA ASN A 294 -15.18 23.85 -16.32
C ASN A 294 -15.49 22.36 -16.12
N SER A 295 -16.42 21.85 -16.94
CA SER A 295 -16.77 20.43 -17.01
C SER A 295 -15.78 19.57 -17.81
N ASP A 296 -14.89 20.19 -18.58
CA ASP A 296 -13.91 19.47 -19.41
C ASP A 296 -12.88 18.72 -18.56
N GLY A 297 -12.29 17.65 -19.11
CA GLY A 297 -11.27 16.85 -18.45
C GLY A 297 -11.78 15.95 -17.30
N MET A 298 -13.10 15.76 -17.19
CA MET A 298 -13.70 14.82 -16.22
C MET A 298 -13.79 13.41 -16.79
N VAL A 299 -13.27 12.43 -16.07
CA VAL A 299 -13.33 11.00 -16.42
C VAL A 299 -14.14 10.24 -15.37
N GLU A 300 -15.00 9.29 -15.78
CA GLU A 300 -15.74 8.46 -14.83
C GLU A 300 -14.80 7.63 -13.96
N MET A 301 -15.00 7.66 -12.65
CA MET A 301 -14.12 6.97 -11.70
C MET A 301 -14.12 5.44 -11.93
N THR A 302 -15.24 4.87 -12.37
CA THR A 302 -15.39 3.44 -12.69
C THR A 302 -14.64 3.00 -13.95
N LYS A 303 -14.22 3.95 -14.79
CA LYS A 303 -13.46 3.70 -16.02
C LYS A 303 -11.95 3.91 -15.82
N LEU A 304 -11.51 4.25 -14.62
CA LEU A 304 -10.08 4.43 -14.30
C LEU A 304 -9.49 3.08 -13.87
N GLU A 305 -8.74 2.43 -14.76
CA GLU A 305 -7.92 1.27 -14.43
C GLU A 305 -6.51 1.73 -14.03
N SER A 306 -5.95 1.16 -12.95
CA SER A 306 -4.64 1.59 -12.43
C SER A 306 -3.53 1.37 -13.47
N GLY A 307 -2.86 2.44 -13.87
CA GLY A 307 -1.72 2.41 -14.80
C GLY A 307 -2.05 2.86 -16.24
N GLU A 308 -3.33 3.07 -16.58
CA GLU A 308 -3.72 3.65 -17.86
C GLU A 308 -3.49 5.17 -17.90
N GLU A 309 -3.17 5.70 -19.08
CA GLU A 309 -3.07 7.14 -19.29
C GLU A 309 -4.44 7.70 -19.72
N TYR A 310 -4.84 8.84 -19.17
CA TYR A 310 -6.00 9.59 -19.65
C TYR A 310 -5.58 10.98 -20.10
N PHE A 311 -6.17 11.44 -21.20
CA PHE A 311 -5.94 12.79 -21.70
C PHE A 311 -6.86 13.79 -21.00
N CYS A 312 -6.28 14.82 -20.38
CA CYS A 312 -7.03 15.92 -19.81
C CYS A 312 -7.20 17.03 -20.84
N ASP A 313 -8.41 17.15 -21.39
CA ASP A 313 -8.76 18.16 -22.40
C ASP A 313 -8.54 19.59 -21.92
N GLU A 314 -8.65 19.84 -20.62
CA GLU A 314 -8.52 21.20 -20.07
C GLU A 314 -7.09 21.73 -20.12
N HIS A 315 -6.10 20.85 -19.92
CA HIS A 315 -4.69 21.23 -19.93
C HIS A 315 -3.94 20.74 -21.17
N ALA A 316 -4.59 19.93 -22.01
CA ALA A 316 -3.97 19.21 -23.11
C ALA A 316 -2.75 18.36 -22.67
N VAL A 317 -2.88 17.64 -21.55
CA VAL A 317 -1.82 16.81 -20.95
C VAL A 317 -2.33 15.39 -20.68
N LEU A 318 -1.49 14.39 -20.95
CA LEU A 318 -1.67 13.00 -20.52
C LEU A 318 -1.30 12.88 -19.04
N HIS A 319 -2.22 12.31 -18.26
CA HIS A 319 -2.04 12.03 -16.85
C HIS A 319 -2.17 10.52 -16.62
N ASN A 320 -1.46 10.00 -15.62
CA ASN A 320 -1.67 8.63 -15.20
C ASN A 320 -2.97 8.52 -14.36
N SER A 321 -3.83 7.54 -14.66
CA SER A 321 -5.03 7.23 -13.87
C SER A 321 -4.70 6.96 -12.40
N LYS A 322 -3.51 6.39 -12.14
CA LYS A 322 -2.97 6.15 -10.81
C LYS A 322 -2.78 7.46 -10.04
N ASP A 323 -2.34 8.54 -10.68
CA ASP A 323 -2.14 9.83 -10.00
C ASP A 323 -3.48 10.44 -9.53
N LEU A 324 -4.57 10.20 -10.28
CA LEU A 324 -5.92 10.57 -9.85
C LEU A 324 -6.32 9.79 -8.61
N LEU A 325 -6.28 8.46 -8.70
CA LEU A 325 -6.78 7.55 -7.68
C LEU A 325 -5.91 7.60 -6.41
N ASP A 326 -4.59 7.52 -6.55
CA ASP A 326 -3.65 7.51 -5.42
C ASP A 326 -3.72 8.81 -4.61
N SER A 327 -4.10 9.92 -5.25
CA SER A 327 -4.27 11.19 -4.53
C SER A 327 -5.37 11.14 -3.45
N TRP A 328 -6.34 10.23 -3.56
CA TRP A 328 -7.45 10.04 -2.60
C TRP A 328 -7.43 8.69 -1.89
N PHE A 329 -6.99 7.64 -2.56
CA PHE A 329 -7.23 6.26 -2.15
C PHE A 329 -5.95 5.46 -1.90
N LYS A 330 -4.76 6.04 -2.09
CA LYS A 330 -3.52 5.35 -1.71
C LYS A 330 -3.57 5.01 -0.21
N GLU A 331 -3.29 3.76 0.13
CA GLU A 331 -3.28 3.31 1.53
C GLU A 331 -2.36 4.20 2.37
N GLU A 332 -2.91 4.82 3.40
CA GLU A 332 -2.10 5.51 4.40
C GLU A 332 -1.31 4.49 5.21
N LEU A 333 -0.09 4.86 5.60
CA LEU A 333 0.76 4.11 6.52
C LEU A 333 -0.02 3.81 7.81
N ASN A 334 -0.48 2.58 7.98
CA ASN A 334 -1.05 2.14 9.23
C ASN A 334 0.07 1.83 10.25
N ALA A 335 -0.29 1.62 11.52
CA ALA A 335 0.68 1.40 12.59
C ALA A 335 1.63 0.21 12.31
N GLU A 336 1.12 -0.89 11.77
CA GLU A 336 1.91 -2.09 11.48
C GLU A 336 2.89 -1.88 10.31
N MET A 337 2.50 -1.10 9.31
CA MET A 337 3.36 -0.69 8.20
C MET A 337 4.42 0.31 8.67
N LEU A 338 4.09 1.18 9.61
CA LEU A 338 5.05 2.11 10.22
C LEU A 338 6.10 1.35 11.06
N ASN A 339 5.66 0.37 11.84
CA ASN A 339 6.52 -0.53 12.59
C ASN A 339 7.48 -1.29 11.65
N TYR A 340 6.96 -1.78 10.52
CA TYR A 340 7.77 -2.38 9.46
C TYR A 340 8.87 -1.42 8.96
N VAL A 341 8.52 -0.18 8.58
CA VAL A 341 9.48 0.81 8.06
C VAL A 341 10.58 1.12 9.06
N ARG A 342 10.23 1.30 10.33
CA ARG A 342 11.18 1.60 11.41
C ARG A 342 12.22 0.51 11.58
N LEU A 343 11.77 -0.75 11.64
CA LEU A 343 12.66 -1.91 11.71
C LEU A 343 13.49 -2.05 10.43
N ALA A 344 12.86 -1.98 9.25
CA ALA A 344 13.51 -2.09 7.95
C ALA A 344 14.61 -1.04 7.75
N LYS A 345 14.36 0.22 8.11
CA LYS A 345 15.38 1.27 8.06
C LYS A 345 16.53 1.00 9.02
N SER A 346 16.24 0.56 10.24
CA SER A 346 17.26 0.23 11.23
C SER A 346 18.19 -0.88 10.72
N VAL A 347 17.63 -1.94 10.15
CA VAL A 347 18.43 -3.09 9.67
C VAL A 347 19.08 -2.88 8.30
N THR A 348 18.54 -2.04 7.41
CA THR A 348 19.12 -1.83 6.07
C THR A 348 20.02 -0.59 5.97
N MET A 349 20.09 0.23 7.02
CA MET A 349 20.92 1.45 7.04
C MET A 349 21.88 1.45 8.23
N LEU A 350 21.35 1.34 9.45
CA LEU A 350 22.15 1.54 10.67
C LEU A 350 22.98 0.31 11.05
N MET A 351 22.44 -0.90 10.92
CA MET A 351 23.19 -2.14 11.14
C MET A 351 24.41 -2.29 10.21
N PRO A 352 24.31 -1.99 8.89
CA PRO A 352 25.48 -1.91 8.02
C PRO A 352 26.59 -0.98 8.53
N GLU A 353 26.23 0.21 9.05
CA GLU A 353 27.22 1.14 9.63
C GLU A 353 27.96 0.52 10.84
N VAL A 354 27.22 -0.11 11.75
CA VAL A 354 27.80 -0.81 12.92
C VAL A 354 28.80 -1.89 12.46
N MET A 355 28.44 -2.65 11.43
CA MET A 355 29.26 -3.74 10.94
C MET A 355 30.51 -3.29 10.21
N VAL A 356 30.43 -2.20 9.46
CA VAL A 356 31.61 -1.58 8.85
C VAL A 356 32.62 -1.18 9.92
N GLU A 357 32.17 -0.54 11.01
CA GLU A 357 33.08 -0.14 12.09
C GLU A 357 33.68 -1.33 12.84
N GLN A 358 32.90 -2.38 13.02
CA GLN A 358 33.39 -3.62 13.60
C GLN A 358 34.45 -4.30 12.72
N LEU A 359 34.23 -4.42 11.41
CA LEU A 359 35.23 -4.97 10.48
C LEU A 359 36.52 -4.14 10.47
N LYS A 360 36.41 -2.80 10.50
CA LYS A 360 37.58 -1.92 10.61
C LYS A 360 38.34 -2.15 11.91
N SER A 361 37.63 -2.30 13.03
CA SER A 361 38.26 -2.60 14.32
C SER A 361 39.01 -3.94 14.32
N ASP A 362 38.55 -4.89 13.51
CA ASP A 362 39.20 -6.18 13.32
C ASP A 362 40.36 -6.15 12.29
N GLY A 363 40.72 -4.95 11.79
CA GLY A 363 41.83 -4.75 10.85
C GLY A 363 41.52 -5.11 9.40
N PHE A 364 40.24 -5.14 9.02
CA PHE A 364 39.83 -5.45 7.65
C PHE A 364 39.75 -4.19 6.78
N GLU A 365 40.51 -4.17 5.69
CA GLU A 365 40.47 -3.08 4.71
C GLU A 365 39.23 -3.21 3.81
N ILE A 366 38.27 -2.31 4.00
CA ILE A 366 37.11 -2.19 3.12
C ILE A 366 37.53 -1.32 1.92
N ILE A 367 37.90 -1.96 0.80
CA ILE A 367 38.24 -1.27 -0.44
C ILE A 367 36.94 -0.64 -1.01
N GLY A 368 36.99 0.66 -1.29
CA GLY A 368 35.83 1.55 -1.40
C GLY A 368 34.71 1.17 -2.39
N ASN A 369 33.53 1.75 -2.13
CA ASN A 369 32.29 1.76 -2.93
C ASN A 369 31.77 0.41 -3.46
N THR A 370 32.13 -0.71 -2.83
CA THR A 370 31.25 -1.87 -2.87
C THR A 370 29.96 -1.48 -2.16
N SER A 371 28.84 -1.57 -2.89
CA SER A 371 27.50 -1.40 -2.34
C SER A 371 27.44 -1.96 -0.91
N LEU A 372 27.03 -1.12 0.06
CA LEU A 372 26.81 -1.44 1.48
C LEU A 372 25.66 -2.46 1.67
N ALA A 373 25.45 -3.36 0.69
CA ALA A 373 24.47 -4.41 0.72
C ALA A 373 24.76 -5.36 1.88
N CYS A 374 23.70 -5.79 2.56
CA CYS A 374 23.80 -6.64 3.73
C CYS A 374 24.59 -7.92 3.40
N ARG A 375 24.44 -8.45 2.18
CA ARG A 375 25.14 -9.63 1.67
C ARG A 375 26.65 -9.58 1.82
N SER A 376 27.27 -8.47 1.42
CA SER A 376 28.73 -8.33 1.42
C SER A 376 29.25 -8.31 2.86
N LEU A 377 28.59 -7.54 3.74
CA LEU A 377 29.00 -7.41 5.13
C LEU A 377 28.85 -8.72 5.90
N PHE A 378 27.74 -9.45 5.73
CA PHE A 378 27.58 -10.78 6.32
C PHE A 378 28.69 -11.74 5.89
N THR A 379 28.98 -11.77 4.58
CA THR A 379 30.03 -12.63 4.02
C THR A 379 31.39 -12.29 4.62
N SER A 380 31.77 -11.02 4.66
CA SER A 380 33.04 -10.58 5.23
C SER A 380 33.21 -10.98 6.69
N PHE A 381 32.15 -10.86 7.51
CA PHE A 381 32.20 -11.27 8.91
C PHE A 381 32.39 -12.78 9.08
N GLN A 382 31.65 -13.58 8.33
CA GLN A 382 31.75 -15.04 8.44
C GLN A 382 33.07 -15.57 7.87
N LEU A 383 33.65 -14.89 6.87
CA LEU A 383 34.98 -15.23 6.34
C LEU A 383 36.10 -14.98 7.35
N GLN A 384 36.06 -13.87 8.09
CA GLN A 384 37.06 -13.57 9.12
C GLN A 384 37.07 -14.60 10.25
N ASN A 385 35.90 -15.16 10.58
CA ASN A 385 35.72 -16.18 11.61
C ASN A 385 36.25 -15.78 13.00
N LYS A 386 36.51 -14.48 13.24
CA LYS A 386 37.03 -13.93 14.50
C LYS A 386 35.97 -13.87 15.59
N HIS A 387 34.72 -13.63 15.19
CA HIS A 387 33.58 -13.42 16.08
C HIS A 387 32.56 -14.54 15.90
N LYS A 388 32.94 -15.78 16.23
CA LYS A 388 31.98 -16.89 16.20
C LYS A 388 30.84 -16.62 17.19
N PRO A 389 29.58 -16.87 16.80
CA PRO A 389 28.45 -16.82 17.73
C PRO A 389 28.69 -17.76 18.92
N THR A 390 28.14 -17.47 20.09
CA THR A 390 28.32 -18.29 21.30
C THR A 390 27.82 -19.72 21.13
N THR A 391 26.82 -19.91 20.25
CA THR A 391 26.29 -21.21 19.81
C THR A 391 27.18 -21.95 18.81
N GLY A 392 28.33 -21.39 18.42
CA GLY A 392 29.29 -21.95 17.48
C GLY A 392 28.87 -21.99 16.00
N LYS A 393 27.57 -21.89 15.71
CA LYS A 393 27.00 -22.09 14.36
C LYS A 393 26.34 -20.83 13.83
N TRP A 394 26.59 -20.37 12.60
CA TRP A 394 25.94 -19.15 12.05
C TRP A 394 24.47 -19.33 11.61
N ALA A 395 24.00 -20.57 11.52
CA ALA A 395 22.71 -20.93 10.92
C ALA A 395 21.63 -21.39 11.93
N SER A 396 21.91 -21.42 13.24
CA SER A 396 20.95 -21.90 14.24
C SER A 396 19.77 -20.93 14.41
N LEU A 397 18.58 -21.46 14.72
CA LEU A 397 17.45 -20.66 15.24
C LEU A 397 17.92 -19.95 16.52
N MET A 398 17.76 -18.63 16.56
CA MET A 398 18.11 -17.81 17.73
C MET A 398 16.88 -17.72 18.65
N CYS A 399 17.07 -17.99 19.95
CA CYS A 399 16.09 -17.65 20.97
C CYS A 399 16.27 -16.17 21.38
N PRO A 400 15.22 -15.35 21.42
CA PRO A 400 15.33 -13.92 21.67
C PRO A 400 15.70 -13.51 23.12
N ASN A 401 15.83 -14.45 24.07
CA ASN A 401 15.75 -14.14 25.52
C ASN A 401 16.91 -14.66 26.40
N GLU A 402 18.19 -14.49 26.03
CA GLU A 402 19.28 -14.82 26.96
C GLU A 402 20.28 -13.67 27.14
N ASP A 403 20.26 -13.12 28.36
CA ASP A 403 21.12 -12.07 28.93
C ASP A 403 22.52 -12.58 29.35
N THR A 404 23.10 -13.56 28.65
CA THR A 404 24.44 -14.08 29.02
C THR A 404 25.44 -13.98 27.87
N GLU A 405 26.63 -13.48 28.23
CA GLU A 405 27.86 -13.33 27.44
C GLU A 405 27.67 -13.33 25.91
N ILE A 406 27.13 -12.21 25.44
CA ILE A 406 26.81 -11.97 24.04
C ILE A 406 28.04 -11.44 23.33
N GLY A 407 28.54 -12.20 22.35
CA GLY A 407 29.61 -11.77 21.45
C GLY A 407 29.08 -11.04 20.22
N ILE A 408 29.99 -10.43 19.46
CA ILE A 408 29.69 -9.74 18.18
C ILE A 408 29.02 -10.68 17.17
N GLY A 409 29.38 -11.98 17.19
CA GLY A 409 28.75 -12.99 16.33
C GLY A 409 27.26 -13.16 16.59
N ASP A 410 26.80 -13.00 17.83
CA ASP A 410 25.38 -13.10 18.19
C ASP A 410 24.59 -11.86 17.76
N ASP A 411 25.24 -10.69 17.74
CA ASP A 411 24.62 -9.45 17.26
C ASP A 411 24.42 -9.46 15.74
N VAL A 412 25.38 -10.02 15.00
CA VAL A 412 25.25 -10.28 13.57
C VAL A 412 24.12 -11.29 13.30
N LYS A 413 23.97 -12.33 14.13
CA LYS A 413 22.83 -13.25 14.03
C LYS A 413 21.47 -12.58 14.25
N ARG A 414 21.35 -11.73 15.27
CA ARG A 414 20.11 -10.99 15.54
C ARG A 414 19.72 -10.08 14.39
N TRP A 415 20.70 -9.44 13.75
CA TRP A 415 20.46 -8.71 12.52
C TRP A 415 19.88 -9.59 11.42
N ARG A 416 20.50 -10.75 11.16
CA ARG A 416 20.03 -11.73 10.18
C ARG A 416 18.60 -12.18 10.47
N PHE A 417 18.30 -12.45 11.72
CA PHE A 417 16.97 -12.86 12.18
C PHE A 417 15.92 -11.79 11.85
N ILE A 418 16.14 -10.54 12.28
CA ILE A 418 15.18 -9.45 12.03
C ILE A 418 14.99 -9.20 10.53
N LEU A 419 16.07 -9.24 9.74
CA LEU A 419 15.98 -9.09 8.29
C LEU A 419 15.18 -10.24 7.64
N THR A 420 15.27 -11.45 8.19
CA THR A 420 14.50 -12.62 7.73
C THR A 420 13.01 -12.47 8.09
N GLU A 421 12.70 -12.03 9.31
CA GLU A 421 11.33 -11.72 9.72
C GLU A 421 10.70 -10.65 8.80
N LEU A 422 11.42 -9.57 8.50
CA LEU A 422 10.95 -8.53 7.60
C LEU A 422 10.82 -8.97 6.13
N LYS A 423 11.46 -10.05 5.72
CA LYS A 423 11.24 -10.64 4.38
C LYS A 423 9.99 -11.49 4.31
N ASN A 424 9.67 -12.18 5.40
CA ASN A 424 8.52 -13.08 5.48
C ASN A 424 7.21 -12.34 5.74
N HIS A 425 7.28 -11.12 6.28
CA HIS A 425 6.14 -10.30 6.63
C HIS A 425 6.14 -8.99 5.83
N SER A 426 4.96 -8.50 5.44
CA SER A 426 4.80 -7.15 4.87
C SER A 426 4.33 -6.13 5.92
N LYS A 427 3.87 -6.57 7.09
CA LYS A 427 3.38 -5.75 8.21
C LYS A 427 3.86 -6.38 9.52
N ILE A 428 4.17 -5.57 10.52
CA ILE A 428 4.65 -6.04 11.83
C ILE A 428 3.67 -5.60 12.91
N SER A 429 3.12 -6.56 13.65
CA SER A 429 2.23 -6.29 14.79
C SER A 429 2.98 -5.56 15.91
N GLU A 430 2.25 -4.89 16.80
CA GLU A 430 2.87 -4.18 17.92
C GLU A 430 3.66 -5.12 18.85
N GLU A 431 3.13 -6.31 19.13
CA GLU A 431 3.81 -7.31 19.98
C GLU A 431 5.14 -7.77 19.37
N SER A 432 5.15 -8.08 18.07
CA SER A 432 6.36 -8.45 17.35
C SER A 432 7.32 -7.27 17.24
N PHE A 433 6.81 -6.05 17.04
CA PHE A 433 7.61 -4.84 16.97
C PHE A 433 8.39 -4.61 18.27
N VAL A 434 7.71 -4.63 19.41
CA VAL A 434 8.35 -4.43 20.74
C VAL A 434 9.43 -5.49 21.00
N ALA A 435 9.16 -6.76 20.65
CA ALA A 435 10.16 -7.81 20.80
C ALA A 435 11.42 -7.56 19.95
N LEU A 436 11.25 -7.22 18.66
CA LEU A 436 12.37 -6.96 17.76
C LEU A 436 13.10 -5.64 18.07
N GLU A 437 12.37 -4.63 18.54
CA GLU A 437 12.92 -3.33 18.97
C GLU A 437 13.85 -3.49 20.17
N ASN A 438 13.46 -4.30 21.16
CA ASN A 438 14.30 -4.59 22.33
C ASN A 438 15.63 -5.25 21.91
N VAL A 439 15.56 -6.19 20.97
CA VAL A 439 16.75 -6.86 20.42
C VAL A 439 17.69 -5.85 19.77
N LEU A 440 17.18 -4.99 18.87
CA LEU A 440 17.99 -3.97 18.19
C LEU A 440 18.57 -2.94 19.15
N THR A 441 17.77 -2.46 20.10
CA THR A 441 18.21 -1.49 21.11
C THR A 441 19.43 -2.00 21.87
N ASN A 442 19.38 -3.27 22.30
CA ASN A 442 20.49 -3.91 23.00
C ASN A 442 21.75 -4.05 22.13
N VAL A 443 21.60 -4.36 20.83
CA VAL A 443 22.71 -4.41 19.87
C VAL A 443 23.37 -3.05 19.72
N PHE A 444 22.59 -1.97 19.56
CA PHE A 444 23.12 -0.63 19.39
C PHE A 444 23.78 -0.09 20.66
N ILE A 445 23.24 -0.38 21.85
CA ILE A 445 23.86 -0.03 23.13
C ILE A 445 25.23 -0.69 23.28
N ARG A 446 25.34 -2.00 22.98
CA ARG A 446 26.62 -2.71 23.05
C ARG A 446 27.62 -2.16 22.03
N SER A 447 27.17 -1.91 20.81
CA SER A 447 28.01 -1.38 19.74
C SER A 447 28.55 0.01 20.08
N GLU A 448 27.72 0.90 20.63
CA GLU A 448 28.15 2.25 21.04
C GLU A 448 29.13 2.22 22.21
N LYS A 449 28.95 1.32 23.19
CA LYS A 449 29.95 1.09 24.26
C LYS A 449 31.31 0.67 23.70
N LYS A 450 31.32 -0.11 22.62
CA LYS A 450 32.56 -0.55 21.97
C LYS A 450 33.18 0.55 21.09
N PHE A 451 32.34 1.39 20.49
CA PHE A 451 32.74 2.42 19.55
C PHE A 451 32.34 3.81 20.05
N GLU A 452 32.96 4.26 21.14
CA GLU A 452 32.61 5.49 21.89
C GLU A 452 32.50 6.78 21.06
N LYS A 453 33.07 6.80 19.84
CA LYS A 453 33.00 7.93 18.90
C LYS A 453 31.71 7.99 18.08
N TYR A 454 30.86 6.96 18.12
CA TYR A 454 29.68 6.82 17.27
C TYR A 454 28.39 6.83 18.08
N SER A 455 27.40 7.59 17.62
CA SER A 455 26.10 7.77 18.29
C SER A 455 25.01 6.84 17.73
N PHE A 456 25.25 5.52 17.77
CA PHE A 456 24.33 4.53 17.19
C PHE A 456 22.96 4.55 17.85
N VAL A 457 22.88 4.65 19.17
CA VAL A 457 21.61 4.71 19.93
C VAL A 457 20.84 5.97 19.58
N ASN A 458 21.50 7.12 19.45
CA ASN A 458 20.83 8.36 19.05
C ASN A 458 20.29 8.29 17.62
N LYS A 459 21.07 7.74 16.67
CA LYS A 459 20.61 7.49 15.29
C LYS A 459 19.40 6.54 15.27
N TYR A 460 19.42 5.48 16.07
CA TYR A 460 18.33 4.53 16.21
C TYR A 460 17.07 5.18 16.77
N GLN A 461 17.18 5.95 17.86
CA GLN A 461 16.06 6.70 18.45
C GLN A 461 15.44 7.69 17.45
N LYS A 462 16.27 8.35 16.62
CA LYS A 462 15.77 9.21 15.53
C LYS A 462 15.01 8.44 14.45
N ILE A 463 15.36 7.18 14.19
CA ILE A 463 14.59 6.32 13.29
C ILE A 463 13.26 5.95 13.95
N MET A 464 13.26 5.55 15.23
CA MET A 464 12.04 5.14 15.94
C MET A 464 11.04 6.27 16.14
N THR A 465 11.52 7.49 16.38
CA THR A 465 10.69 8.69 16.50
C THR A 465 10.47 9.41 15.16
N GLY A 466 11.09 8.93 14.08
CA GLY A 466 11.01 9.53 12.76
C GLY A 466 9.61 9.44 12.15
N MET A 467 9.24 10.44 11.36
CA MET A 467 8.04 10.43 10.53
C MET A 467 8.36 9.76 9.18
N PHE A 468 7.45 8.91 8.69
CA PHE A 468 7.58 8.16 7.43
C PHE A 468 6.31 8.30 6.57
N GLU A 469 6.47 8.17 5.26
CA GLU A 469 5.41 8.24 4.24
C GLU A 469 5.17 6.88 3.56
N ALA A 470 4.02 6.68 2.92
CA ALA A 470 3.73 5.40 2.24
C ALA A 470 4.77 5.05 1.17
N ASN A 471 5.41 6.07 0.56
CA ASN A 471 6.53 5.87 -0.34
C ASN A 471 7.77 5.30 0.36
N ASP A 472 8.01 5.65 1.63
CA ASP A 472 9.08 5.03 2.43
C ASP A 472 8.77 3.56 2.69
N TYR A 473 7.49 3.21 2.94
CA TYR A 473 7.06 1.82 3.07
C TYR A 473 7.34 1.03 1.80
N ASP A 474 6.89 1.51 0.65
CA ASP A 474 7.14 0.88 -0.65
C ASP A 474 8.65 0.70 -0.89
N PHE A 475 9.43 1.75 -0.64
CA PHE A 475 10.89 1.75 -0.79
C PHE A 475 11.57 0.71 0.12
N TYR A 476 11.27 0.70 1.42
CA TYR A 476 11.91 -0.21 2.37
C TYR A 476 11.43 -1.65 2.22
N LEU A 477 10.16 -1.87 1.81
CA LEU A 477 9.65 -3.19 1.47
C LEU A 477 10.39 -3.77 0.26
N GLN A 478 10.59 -2.98 -0.80
CA GLN A 478 11.40 -3.40 -1.95
C GLN A 478 12.86 -3.61 -1.56
N LYS A 479 13.43 -2.68 -0.77
CA LYS A 479 14.82 -2.78 -0.32
C LYS A 479 15.06 -4.08 0.45
N VAL A 480 14.23 -4.40 1.46
CA VAL A 480 14.34 -5.64 2.25
C VAL A 480 14.14 -6.88 1.39
N LYS A 481 13.19 -6.88 0.44
CA LYS A 481 12.98 -8.00 -0.49
C LYS A 481 14.20 -8.23 -1.38
N ASN A 482 14.87 -7.16 -1.81
CA ASN A 482 16.03 -7.22 -2.70
C ASN A 482 17.34 -7.47 -1.95
N GLU A 483 17.41 -7.26 -0.64
CA GLU A 483 18.59 -7.64 0.15
C GLU A 483 18.76 -9.17 0.10
N ILE A 484 19.94 -9.66 -0.25
CA ILE A 484 20.24 -11.11 -0.23
C ILE A 484 20.97 -11.40 1.07
N ILE A 485 20.47 -12.37 1.84
CA ILE A 485 21.18 -12.89 3.02
C ILE A 485 21.95 -14.11 2.52
N PRO A 486 23.29 -14.11 2.51
CA PRO A 486 24.07 -15.22 2.01
C PRO A 486 23.84 -16.41 2.93
N ASP A 487 23.51 -17.55 2.33
CA ASP A 487 23.37 -18.79 3.08
C ASP A 487 24.75 -19.28 3.53
N THR A 488 24.76 -20.06 4.61
CA THR A 488 26.00 -20.58 5.20
C THR A 488 26.81 -21.41 4.21
N PHE A 489 26.17 -22.04 3.21
CA PHE A 489 26.87 -22.76 2.16
C PHE A 489 27.64 -21.82 1.20
N GLU A 490 27.09 -20.64 0.86
CA GLU A 490 27.77 -19.66 0.00
C GLU A 490 29.09 -19.25 0.66
N VAL A 491 29.07 -19.00 1.97
CA VAL A 491 30.26 -18.62 2.72
C VAL A 491 31.28 -19.76 2.79
N ASN A 492 30.84 -21.01 2.95
CA ASN A 492 31.74 -22.16 2.95
C ASN A 492 32.43 -22.35 1.58
N ILE A 493 31.70 -22.16 0.48
CA ILE A 493 32.28 -22.15 -0.87
C ILE A 493 33.31 -21.02 -0.97
N ARG A 494 32.96 -19.80 -0.56
CA ARG A 494 33.86 -18.63 -0.65
C ARG A 494 35.12 -18.78 0.21
N ARG A 495 35.01 -19.40 1.40
CA ARG A 495 36.14 -19.65 2.31
C ARG A 495 37.16 -20.61 1.70
N HIS A 496 36.68 -21.67 1.05
CA HIS A 496 37.52 -22.70 0.43
C HIS A 496 37.68 -22.52 -1.09
N TYR A 497 37.28 -21.35 -1.60
CA TYR A 497 37.15 -21.09 -3.04
C TYR A 497 38.41 -21.42 -3.82
N GLN A 498 39.59 -21.03 -3.29
CA GLN A 498 40.87 -21.28 -3.96
C GLN A 498 41.21 -22.77 -4.07
N ILE A 499 40.86 -23.57 -3.05
CA ILE A 499 41.10 -25.02 -3.04
C ILE A 499 40.17 -25.66 -4.08
N ILE A 500 38.88 -25.31 -4.05
CA ILE A 500 37.87 -25.89 -4.94
C ILE A 500 38.19 -25.60 -6.41
N ILE A 501 38.55 -24.36 -6.76
CA ILE A 501 38.84 -24.02 -8.17
C ILE A 501 40.11 -24.68 -8.72
N GLN A 502 41.03 -25.10 -7.85
CA GLN A 502 42.30 -25.70 -8.24
C GLN A 502 42.21 -27.23 -8.36
N GLU A 503 41.42 -27.87 -7.51
CA GLU A 503 41.44 -29.33 -7.35
C GLU A 503 40.23 -30.04 -8.00
N LEU A 504 39.18 -29.31 -8.36
CA LEU A 504 37.95 -29.88 -8.90
C LEU A 504 38.03 -30.18 -10.40
N SER A 505 37.62 -31.39 -10.79
CA SER A 505 37.36 -31.79 -12.18
C SER A 505 35.90 -31.49 -12.54
N VAL A 506 35.64 -30.36 -13.22
CA VAL A 506 34.27 -29.93 -13.57
C VAL A 506 33.51 -31.00 -14.34
N SER A 507 34.16 -31.68 -15.28
CA SER A 507 33.46 -32.58 -16.22
C SER A 507 32.70 -33.72 -15.51
N GLN A 508 33.31 -34.32 -14.49
CA GLN A 508 32.70 -35.41 -13.71
C GLN A 508 31.56 -34.91 -12.83
N ILE A 509 31.75 -33.74 -12.21
CA ILE A 509 30.74 -33.11 -11.35
C ILE A 509 29.53 -32.68 -12.17
N LEU A 510 29.73 -32.12 -13.36
CA LEU A 510 28.64 -31.73 -14.25
C LEU A 510 27.81 -32.93 -14.72
N ASP A 511 28.43 -34.07 -15.01
CA ASP A 511 27.70 -35.27 -15.40
C ASP A 511 26.74 -35.71 -14.28
N GLN A 512 27.18 -35.67 -13.02
CA GLN A 512 26.34 -35.99 -11.86
C GLN A 512 25.27 -34.93 -11.58
N MET A 513 25.61 -33.65 -11.66
CA MET A 513 24.64 -32.57 -11.44
C MET A 513 23.55 -32.49 -12.54
N MET A 514 23.88 -32.89 -13.77
CA MET A 514 22.92 -33.07 -14.87
C MET A 514 21.95 -34.21 -14.57
N THR A 515 22.43 -35.32 -14.00
CA THR A 515 21.64 -36.49 -13.59
C THR A 515 20.59 -36.14 -12.54
N HIS A 516 20.92 -35.23 -11.63
CA HIS A 516 19.97 -34.72 -10.63
C HIS A 516 19.11 -33.54 -11.11
N CYS A 517 19.14 -33.19 -12.41
CA CYS A 517 18.36 -32.08 -12.99
C CYS A 517 18.60 -30.70 -12.32
N MET A 518 19.76 -30.51 -11.68
CA MET A 518 20.11 -29.25 -11.00
C MET A 518 20.96 -28.32 -11.87
N VAL A 519 21.44 -28.82 -13.01
CA VAL A 519 22.18 -28.09 -14.05
C VAL A 519 21.51 -28.42 -15.38
N SER A 520 21.31 -27.41 -16.23
CA SER A 520 20.78 -27.58 -17.57
C SER A 520 21.90 -27.78 -18.58
N ILE A 521 21.53 -28.23 -19.79
CA ILE A 521 22.49 -28.33 -20.89
C ILE A 521 23.08 -26.96 -21.28
N GLU A 522 22.33 -25.87 -21.07
CA GLU A 522 22.79 -24.51 -21.36
C GLU A 522 23.80 -24.04 -20.31
N ASP A 523 23.56 -24.33 -19.03
CA ASP A 523 24.54 -24.10 -17.96
C ASP A 523 25.84 -24.84 -18.24
N ARG A 524 25.74 -26.10 -18.69
CA ARG A 524 26.90 -26.90 -19.07
C ARG A 524 27.69 -26.25 -20.19
N ARG A 525 27.02 -25.80 -21.26
CA ARG A 525 27.68 -25.07 -22.36
C ARG A 525 28.33 -23.77 -21.87
N HIS A 526 27.64 -23.00 -21.02
CA HIS A 526 28.17 -21.79 -20.41
C HIS A 526 29.42 -22.06 -19.56
N ILE A 527 29.52 -23.22 -18.92
CA ILE A 527 30.72 -23.61 -18.17
C ILE A 527 31.81 -24.09 -19.13
N GLU A 528 31.50 -25.02 -20.04
CA GLU A 528 32.45 -25.67 -20.95
C GLU A 528 33.00 -24.74 -22.04
N GLN A 529 32.38 -23.58 -22.30
CA GLN A 529 32.93 -22.56 -23.20
C GLN A 529 34.29 -22.00 -22.70
N HIS A 530 34.56 -22.10 -21.39
CA HIS A 530 35.81 -21.65 -20.81
C HIS A 530 36.94 -22.66 -21.07
N VAL A 531 38.11 -22.16 -21.51
CA VAL A 531 39.25 -23.00 -21.90
C VAL A 531 40.00 -23.56 -20.70
N LYS A 532 40.07 -22.82 -19.58
CA LYS A 532 40.82 -23.24 -18.39
C LYS A 532 39.91 -23.91 -17.36
N GLN A 533 40.38 -25.02 -16.80
CA GLN A 533 39.70 -25.75 -15.72
C GLN A 533 39.31 -24.84 -14.53
N THR A 534 40.16 -23.89 -14.18
CA THR A 534 39.91 -22.93 -13.10
C THR A 534 38.77 -21.95 -13.42
N GLU A 535 38.61 -21.55 -14.68
CA GLU A 535 37.52 -20.68 -15.14
C GLU A 535 36.20 -21.47 -15.23
N GLN A 536 36.27 -22.73 -15.66
CA GLN A 536 35.12 -23.65 -15.61
C GLN A 536 34.65 -23.88 -14.17
N ASN A 537 35.58 -24.17 -13.25
CA ASN A 537 35.28 -24.35 -11.82
C ASN A 537 34.63 -23.08 -11.23
N LYS A 538 35.13 -21.90 -11.61
CA LYS A 538 34.54 -20.63 -11.22
C LYS A 538 33.10 -20.48 -11.72
N ALA A 539 32.86 -20.71 -13.01
CA ALA A 539 31.52 -20.61 -13.58
C ALA A 539 30.53 -21.59 -12.92
N LEU A 540 30.97 -22.81 -12.60
CA LEU A 540 30.18 -23.78 -11.84
C LEU A 540 29.83 -23.28 -10.44
N LEU A 541 30.81 -22.75 -9.70
CA LEU A 541 30.57 -22.22 -8.35
C LEU A 541 29.67 -20.99 -8.35
N ASP A 542 29.80 -20.12 -9.35
CA ASP A 542 28.92 -18.96 -9.52
C ASP A 542 27.46 -19.42 -9.72
N ILE A 543 27.23 -20.43 -10.58
CA ILE A 543 25.90 -21.04 -10.79
C ILE A 543 25.34 -21.66 -9.49
N ILE A 544 26.18 -22.34 -8.70
CA ILE A 544 25.77 -22.94 -7.42
C ILE A 544 25.40 -21.86 -6.39
N ILE A 545 26.17 -20.77 -6.32
CA ILE A 545 25.96 -19.65 -5.41
C ILE A 545 24.68 -18.88 -5.78
N ASP A 546 24.42 -18.68 -7.06
CA ASP A 546 23.29 -17.86 -7.54
C ASP A 546 21.94 -18.59 -7.47
N ARG A 547 21.94 -19.92 -7.37
CA ARG A 547 20.70 -20.72 -7.26
C ARG A 547 20.19 -20.79 -5.83
N ASN A 548 20.45 -21.90 -5.12
CA ASN A 548 19.90 -22.15 -3.79
C ASN A 548 20.56 -23.33 -3.07
N ARG A 549 20.19 -23.53 -1.80
CA ARG A 549 20.69 -24.61 -0.95
C ARG A 549 20.43 -26.02 -1.48
N SER A 550 19.36 -26.25 -2.25
CA SER A 550 19.12 -27.57 -2.85
C SER A 550 20.13 -27.89 -3.94
N THR A 551 20.47 -26.90 -4.78
CA THR A 551 21.55 -27.02 -5.78
C THR A 551 22.88 -27.35 -5.09
N PHE A 552 23.16 -26.66 -3.98
CA PHE A 552 24.34 -26.95 -3.17
C PHE A 552 24.34 -28.38 -2.58
N LYS A 553 23.21 -28.86 -2.04
CA LYS A 553 23.12 -30.25 -1.53
C LYS A 553 23.44 -31.27 -2.63
N VAL A 554 22.95 -31.05 -3.84
CA VAL A 554 23.25 -31.93 -4.98
C VAL A 554 24.70 -31.80 -5.42
N PHE A 555 25.28 -30.60 -5.41
CA PHE A 555 26.72 -30.44 -5.62
C PHE A 555 27.54 -31.24 -4.60
N MET A 556 27.12 -31.28 -3.33
CA MET A 556 27.77 -32.09 -2.30
C MET A 556 27.65 -33.60 -2.56
N VAL A 557 26.50 -34.06 -3.06
CA VAL A 557 26.32 -35.46 -3.49
C VAL A 557 27.22 -35.76 -4.69
N ALA A 558 27.23 -34.88 -5.70
CA ALA A 558 28.07 -35.01 -6.90
C ALA A 558 29.57 -35.07 -6.56
N LEU A 559 30.02 -34.27 -5.58
CA LEU A 559 31.38 -34.32 -5.06
C LEU A 559 31.71 -35.71 -4.50
N ARG A 560 30.86 -36.26 -3.63
CA ARG A 560 31.06 -37.60 -3.04
C ARG A 560 31.04 -38.70 -4.09
N GLU A 561 30.07 -38.68 -5.00
CA GLU A 561 29.94 -39.66 -6.08
C GLU A 561 31.10 -39.59 -7.09
N SER A 562 31.75 -38.43 -7.19
CA SER A 562 32.95 -38.24 -8.03
C SER A 562 34.26 -38.48 -7.29
N GLY A 563 34.22 -38.95 -6.03
CA GLY A 563 35.41 -39.29 -5.22
C GLY A 563 36.10 -38.11 -4.53
N TYR A 564 35.41 -36.97 -4.39
CA TYR A 564 35.88 -35.78 -3.68
C TYR A 564 35.32 -35.72 -2.24
N ASP A 565 35.38 -36.82 -1.50
CA ASP A 565 34.83 -36.93 -0.14
C ASP A 565 35.46 -35.92 0.83
N ASP A 566 36.78 -35.74 0.79
CA ASP A 566 37.50 -34.78 1.65
C ASP A 566 37.02 -33.34 1.41
N MET A 567 36.74 -33.00 0.15
CA MET A 567 36.26 -31.66 -0.24
C MET A 567 34.79 -31.47 0.15
N ALA A 568 33.98 -32.53 0.05
CA ALA A 568 32.62 -32.54 0.58
C ALA A 568 32.60 -32.45 2.11
N GLU A 569 33.52 -33.10 2.83
CA GLU A 569 33.61 -33.00 4.29
C GLU A 569 34.03 -31.58 4.71
N LEU A 570 35.05 -31.02 4.04
CA LEU A 570 35.52 -29.64 4.24
C LEU A 570 34.40 -28.60 4.07
N LEU A 571 33.53 -28.80 3.09
CA LEU A 571 32.37 -27.93 2.84
C LEU A 571 31.19 -28.17 3.80
N SER A 572 31.14 -29.35 4.43
CA SER A 572 30.09 -29.77 5.37
C SER A 572 30.31 -29.27 6.80
N CYS A 573 31.56 -28.98 7.22
CA CYS A 573 31.95 -28.70 8.61
C CYS A 573 31.17 -27.58 9.34
N ASP A 574 30.43 -26.71 8.64
CA ASP A 574 29.59 -25.65 9.25
C ASP A 574 28.07 -25.79 8.94
N LEU A 575 27.62 -26.88 8.30
CA LEU A 575 26.26 -27.05 7.77
C LEU A 575 25.33 -27.99 8.57
N GLU A 576 25.87 -28.75 9.51
CA GLU A 576 25.13 -29.78 10.25
C GLU A 576 24.30 -29.14 11.38
N ASP A 577 23.06 -28.77 11.05
CA ASP A 577 21.83 -28.86 11.86
C ASP A 577 20.80 -27.82 11.39
N ILE A 578 20.18 -28.08 10.25
CA ILE A 578 18.81 -27.62 9.98
C ILE A 578 18.07 -28.83 9.39
N THR A 579 17.77 -29.81 10.22
CA THR A 579 16.63 -30.70 9.99
C THR A 579 15.41 -30.05 10.66
N VAL A 580 14.90 -29.00 10.02
CA VAL A 580 13.48 -28.73 10.13
C VAL A 580 12.96 -28.99 8.73
N ASP A 581 12.50 -30.22 8.51
CA ASP A 581 11.38 -30.46 7.61
C ASP A 581 10.20 -29.66 8.17
N THR A 582 10.17 -28.36 7.90
CA THR A 582 8.89 -27.67 7.85
C THR A 582 8.34 -28.06 6.49
N PRO A 583 7.26 -28.85 6.39
CA PRO A 583 6.62 -29.06 5.12
C PRO A 583 6.22 -27.67 4.65
N CYS A 584 6.86 -27.21 3.57
CA CYS A 584 6.37 -26.08 2.81
C CYS A 584 5.02 -26.54 2.26
N LYS A 585 3.94 -26.36 3.05
CA LYS A 585 2.57 -26.33 2.55
C LYS A 585 2.44 -25.06 1.71
N ARG A 586 3.13 -25.03 0.57
CA ARG A 586 2.74 -24.27 -0.60
C ARG A 586 1.97 -25.22 -1.50
N THR A 587 0.79 -25.63 -1.06
CA THR A 587 -0.34 -25.76 -1.98
C THR A 587 -0.93 -24.37 -2.14
N ALA A 588 -0.18 -23.48 -2.78
CA ALA A 588 -0.82 -22.39 -3.50
C ALA A 588 -1.28 -23.02 -4.81
N GLN A 589 -2.60 -23.05 -5.03
CA GLN A 589 -3.15 -23.23 -6.36
C GLN A 589 -2.49 -22.19 -7.26
N MET A 590 -1.50 -22.61 -8.05
CA MET A 590 -1.00 -21.84 -9.19
C MET A 590 -1.95 -22.10 -10.35
N GLU A 591 -3.14 -21.52 -10.27
CA GLU A 591 -3.94 -21.22 -11.46
C GLU A 591 -3.45 -19.86 -11.97
N GLY A 592 -2.78 -19.84 -13.13
CA GLY A 592 -2.51 -18.59 -13.84
C GLY A 592 -1.07 -18.32 -14.31
N LEU A 593 -0.23 -19.32 -14.57
CA LEU A 593 0.99 -19.13 -15.38
C LEU A 593 0.96 -20.06 -16.59
N SER A 594 0.37 -19.57 -17.67
CA SER A 594 0.40 -20.22 -18.98
C SER A 594 1.78 -20.09 -19.63
N ALA A 595 2.21 -21.21 -20.24
CA ALA A 595 3.19 -21.31 -21.32
C ALA A 595 4.69 -21.25 -20.97
N LEU A 596 5.21 -22.29 -20.31
CA LEU A 596 6.52 -22.92 -20.58
C LEU A 596 6.69 -24.16 -19.68
N THR A 597 5.96 -25.23 -19.97
CA THR A 597 6.16 -26.53 -19.31
C THR A 597 7.42 -27.19 -19.90
N VAL A 598 8.40 -27.51 -19.06
CA VAL A 598 9.58 -28.29 -19.48
C VAL A 598 9.10 -29.64 -20.04
N PRO A 599 9.46 -30.01 -21.29
CA PRO A 599 9.00 -31.27 -21.88
C PRO A 599 9.52 -32.50 -21.11
N LEU A 600 8.63 -33.46 -20.87
CA LEU A 600 8.90 -34.66 -20.05
C LEU A 600 10.11 -35.47 -20.54
N HIS A 601 10.28 -35.58 -21.86
CA HIS A 601 11.38 -36.32 -22.46
C HIS A 601 12.76 -35.73 -22.11
N LYS A 602 12.87 -34.41 -21.94
CA LYS A 602 14.14 -33.76 -21.54
C LYS A 602 14.53 -34.16 -20.12
N VAL A 603 13.54 -34.21 -19.22
CA VAL A 603 13.75 -34.65 -17.83
C VAL A 603 14.23 -36.10 -17.79
N ARG A 604 13.61 -36.99 -18.57
CA ARG A 604 14.01 -38.41 -18.65
C ARG A 604 15.42 -38.60 -19.20
N LEU A 605 15.79 -37.85 -20.23
CA LEU A 605 17.15 -37.86 -20.79
C LEU A 605 18.18 -37.34 -19.77
N GLN A 606 17.87 -36.26 -19.04
CA GLN A 606 18.76 -35.73 -18.01
C GLN A 606 18.91 -36.68 -16.83
N LYS A 607 17.83 -37.28 -16.31
CA LYS A 607 17.90 -38.23 -15.18
C LYS A 607 18.70 -39.50 -15.44
N ASN A 608 18.92 -39.85 -16.70
CA ASN A 608 19.73 -41.01 -17.10
C ASN A 608 21.02 -40.59 -17.81
N TYR A 609 21.45 -39.34 -17.64
CA TYR A 609 22.55 -38.77 -18.41
C TYR A 609 23.85 -39.57 -18.27
N VAL A 610 24.25 -39.91 -17.03
CA VAL A 610 25.46 -40.71 -16.76
C VAL A 610 25.39 -42.12 -17.37
N ASP A 611 24.24 -42.79 -17.24
CA ASP A 611 24.04 -44.13 -17.80
C ASP A 611 24.11 -44.11 -19.34
N ILE A 612 23.52 -43.09 -19.97
CA ILE A 612 23.55 -42.91 -21.42
C ILE A 612 24.98 -42.68 -21.91
N ILE A 613 25.73 -41.75 -21.30
CA ILE A 613 27.07 -41.40 -21.80
C ILE A 613 28.10 -42.51 -21.58
N SER A 614 27.91 -43.35 -20.56
CA SER A 614 28.83 -44.44 -20.23
C SER A 614 28.55 -45.75 -20.99
N THR A 615 27.29 -45.99 -21.39
CA THR A 615 26.85 -47.29 -21.92
C THR A 615 26.84 -47.34 -23.44
N ILE A 616 26.47 -46.25 -24.11
CA ILE A 616 26.09 -46.29 -25.53
C ILE A 616 27.29 -46.19 -26.49
N LYS A 617 27.24 -46.93 -27.61
CA LYS A 617 28.07 -46.68 -28.79
C LYS A 617 27.28 -45.86 -29.80
N HIS A 618 27.69 -44.61 -30.00
CA HIS A 618 26.94 -43.63 -30.79
C HIS A 618 26.75 -43.99 -32.28
N GLU A 619 27.61 -44.81 -32.90
CA GLU A 619 27.69 -45.00 -34.36
C GLU A 619 26.35 -45.44 -34.98
N ALA A 620 25.80 -46.58 -34.56
CA ALA A 620 24.55 -47.10 -35.10
C ALA A 620 23.33 -46.21 -34.79
N ILE A 621 23.37 -45.48 -33.67
CA ILE A 621 22.27 -44.62 -33.22
C ILE A 621 22.28 -43.29 -33.99
N VAL A 622 23.46 -42.72 -34.23
CA VAL A 622 23.62 -41.50 -35.03
C VAL A 622 23.19 -41.77 -36.47
N ASP A 623 23.59 -42.89 -37.06
CA ASP A 623 23.14 -43.30 -38.41
C ASP A 623 21.61 -43.43 -38.49
N HIS A 624 20.98 -44.04 -37.47
CA HIS A 624 19.51 -44.15 -37.39
C HIS A 624 18.85 -42.77 -37.30
N LEU A 625 19.37 -41.86 -36.48
CA LEU A 625 18.83 -40.51 -36.30
C LEU A 625 19.00 -39.62 -37.55
N ILE A 626 20.07 -39.81 -38.32
CA ILE A 626 20.26 -39.13 -39.62
C ILE A 626 19.29 -39.68 -40.66
N SER A 627 19.13 -41.01 -40.72
CA SER A 627 18.17 -41.65 -41.64
C SER A 627 16.72 -41.23 -41.37
N SER A 628 16.43 -40.81 -40.14
CA SER A 628 15.14 -40.28 -39.69
C SER A 628 14.99 -38.76 -39.85
N GLU A 629 15.98 -38.09 -40.46
CA GLU A 629 16.05 -36.63 -40.66
C GLU A 629 16.05 -35.81 -39.35
N LEU A 630 16.55 -36.38 -38.24
CA LEU A 630 16.59 -35.74 -36.92
C LEU A 630 17.97 -35.19 -36.56
N LEU A 631 19.03 -35.70 -37.18
CA LEU A 631 20.39 -35.17 -37.12
C LEU A 631 20.91 -34.90 -38.54
N THR A 632 21.82 -33.94 -38.65
CA THR A 632 22.49 -33.62 -39.92
C THR A 632 23.84 -34.32 -40.04
N ILE A 633 24.39 -34.38 -41.25
CA ILE A 633 25.76 -34.87 -41.49
C ILE A 633 26.79 -34.01 -40.74
N ASP A 634 26.52 -32.71 -40.57
CA ASP A 634 27.37 -31.81 -39.80
C ASP A 634 27.36 -32.18 -38.30
N ASP A 635 26.23 -32.66 -37.77
CA ASP A 635 26.13 -33.15 -36.40
C ASP A 635 26.95 -34.43 -36.20
N GLN A 636 26.91 -35.35 -37.17
CA GLN A 636 27.76 -36.54 -37.17
C GLN A 636 29.24 -36.18 -37.14
N GLN A 637 29.68 -35.27 -38.01
CA GLN A 637 31.06 -34.81 -38.06
C GLN A 637 31.48 -34.16 -36.73
N THR A 638 30.57 -33.40 -36.10
CA THR A 638 30.81 -32.77 -34.80
C THR A 638 30.95 -33.81 -33.67
N ILE A 639 30.13 -34.86 -33.69
CA ILE A 639 30.19 -35.95 -32.71
C ILE A 639 31.45 -36.80 -32.92
N GLU A 640 31.75 -37.16 -34.17
CA GLU A 640 32.90 -38.01 -34.52
C GLU A 640 34.25 -37.35 -34.31
N ALA A 641 34.31 -36.01 -34.36
CA ALA A 641 35.51 -35.23 -34.05
C ALA A 641 35.99 -35.39 -32.59
N CYS A 642 35.15 -35.88 -31.69
CA CYS A 642 35.52 -36.12 -30.29
C CYS A 642 36.33 -37.43 -30.15
N PRO A 643 37.46 -37.43 -29.41
CA PRO A 643 38.38 -38.57 -29.38
C PRO A 643 37.91 -39.76 -28.52
N ALA A 644 37.10 -39.52 -27.48
CA ALA A 644 36.66 -40.54 -26.53
C ALA A 644 35.17 -40.84 -26.69
N GLN A 645 34.77 -42.11 -26.57
CA GLN A 645 33.37 -42.53 -26.76
C GLN A 645 32.39 -41.80 -25.83
N THR A 646 32.79 -41.56 -24.58
CA THR A 646 32.02 -40.79 -23.61
C THR A 646 31.80 -39.34 -24.06
N GLU A 647 32.80 -38.72 -24.67
CA GLU A 647 32.71 -37.35 -25.19
C GLU A 647 31.83 -37.28 -26.44
N LYS A 648 31.91 -38.30 -27.31
CA LYS A 648 30.99 -38.47 -28.44
C LYS A 648 29.54 -38.56 -27.94
N ASN A 649 29.30 -39.34 -26.90
CA ASN A 649 27.96 -39.49 -26.31
C ASN A 649 27.46 -38.20 -25.63
N ARG A 650 28.34 -37.39 -25.03
CA ARG A 650 27.96 -36.07 -24.49
C ARG A 650 27.49 -35.13 -25.60
N LYS A 651 28.18 -35.09 -26.75
CA LYS A 651 27.75 -34.30 -27.92
C LYS A 651 26.44 -34.80 -28.51
N LEU A 652 26.23 -36.12 -28.54
CA LEU A 652 24.93 -36.68 -28.90
C LEU A 652 23.82 -36.24 -27.94
N MET A 653 24.06 -36.31 -26.63
CA MET A 653 23.09 -35.87 -25.61
C MET A 653 22.75 -34.39 -25.71
N ASP A 654 23.74 -33.54 -26.01
CA ASP A 654 23.52 -32.12 -26.26
C ASP A 654 22.53 -31.90 -27.42
N ARG A 655 22.67 -32.66 -28.52
CA ARG A 655 21.70 -32.63 -29.62
C ARG A 655 20.33 -33.15 -29.21
N LEU A 656 20.27 -34.29 -28.50
CA LEU A 656 19.01 -34.90 -28.06
C LEU A 656 18.19 -33.98 -27.13
N LEU A 657 18.84 -33.26 -26.22
CA LEU A 657 18.19 -32.33 -25.29
C LEU A 657 17.68 -31.03 -25.96
N HIS A 658 18.18 -30.72 -27.15
CA HIS A 658 17.71 -29.59 -27.97
C HIS A 658 16.65 -30.00 -29.01
N CYS A 659 16.59 -31.28 -29.36
CA CYS A 659 15.61 -31.79 -30.29
C CYS A 659 14.24 -31.99 -29.62
N GLY A 660 13.17 -31.97 -30.42
CA GLY A 660 11.80 -32.18 -29.94
C GLY A 660 11.48 -33.63 -29.58
N GLU A 661 10.27 -33.88 -29.09
CA GLU A 661 9.80 -35.19 -28.63
C GLU A 661 9.93 -36.31 -29.69
N LYS A 662 9.77 -35.97 -30.97
CA LYS A 662 10.00 -36.90 -32.09
C LYS A 662 11.42 -37.50 -32.06
N CYS A 663 12.43 -36.69 -31.75
CA CYS A 663 13.82 -37.14 -31.68
C CYS A 663 14.08 -38.07 -30.50
N PHE A 664 13.44 -37.78 -29.35
CA PHE A 664 13.48 -38.68 -28.21
C PHE A 664 12.87 -40.06 -28.53
N ILE A 665 11.71 -40.10 -29.20
CA ILE A 665 11.06 -41.37 -29.57
C ILE A 665 11.96 -42.19 -30.49
N GLU A 666 12.54 -41.56 -31.53
CA GLU A 666 13.43 -42.27 -32.45
C GLU A 666 14.75 -42.69 -31.80
N PHE A 667 15.26 -41.92 -30.84
CA PHE A 667 16.41 -42.32 -30.03
C PHE A 667 16.10 -43.58 -29.20
N ILE A 668 14.93 -43.63 -28.54
CA ILE A 668 14.49 -44.82 -27.80
C ILE A 668 14.28 -46.03 -28.73
N ASN A 669 13.73 -45.82 -29.93
CA ASN A 669 13.58 -46.88 -30.93
C ASN A 669 14.94 -47.41 -31.41
N ALA A 670 15.90 -46.52 -31.63
CA ALA A 670 17.27 -46.91 -31.99
C ALA A 670 17.91 -47.76 -30.89
N LEU A 671 17.78 -47.37 -29.62
CA LEU A 671 18.26 -48.16 -28.50
C LEU A 671 17.56 -49.52 -28.39
N ARG A 672 16.25 -49.59 -28.64
CA ARG A 672 15.48 -50.83 -28.58
C ARG A 672 15.76 -51.78 -29.75
N SER A 673 16.28 -51.26 -30.87
CA SER A 673 16.66 -52.07 -32.04
C SER A 673 17.94 -52.88 -31.82
N ASP A 674 18.72 -52.54 -30.80
CA ASP A 674 19.91 -53.28 -30.37
C ASP A 674 19.61 -53.97 -29.03
N ASP A 675 19.65 -55.30 -29.01
CA ASP A 675 19.39 -56.11 -27.82
C ASP A 675 20.29 -55.72 -26.63
N ILE A 676 21.47 -55.11 -26.88
CA ILE A 676 22.41 -54.65 -25.85
C ILE A 676 21.85 -53.43 -25.08
N TYR A 677 21.04 -52.58 -25.72
CA TYR A 677 20.55 -51.32 -25.14
C TYR A 677 19.05 -51.33 -24.81
N ALA A 678 18.35 -52.44 -25.06
CA ALA A 678 16.93 -52.57 -24.80
C ALA A 678 16.55 -52.28 -23.33
N ASP A 679 17.37 -52.72 -22.37
CA ASP A 679 17.15 -52.47 -20.94
C ASP A 679 17.32 -50.98 -20.60
N LEU A 680 18.34 -50.32 -21.17
CA LEU A 680 18.57 -48.87 -21.00
C LEU A 680 17.42 -48.05 -21.62
N ALA A 681 16.91 -48.46 -22.78
CA ALA A 681 15.76 -47.81 -23.41
C ALA A 681 14.51 -47.88 -22.50
N ASN A 682 14.25 -49.05 -21.90
CA ASN A 682 13.14 -49.24 -20.98
C ASN A 682 13.34 -48.43 -19.68
N GLN A 683 14.57 -48.38 -19.15
CA GLN A 683 14.90 -47.57 -17.99
C GLN A 683 14.61 -46.08 -18.23
N ILE A 684 15.06 -45.51 -19.36
CA ILE A 684 14.84 -44.11 -19.69
C ILE A 684 13.34 -43.80 -19.85
N GLU A 685 12.59 -44.65 -20.52
CA GLU A 685 11.16 -44.44 -20.77
C GLU A 685 10.32 -44.56 -19.49
N GLN A 686 10.68 -45.47 -18.58
CA GLN A 686 9.99 -45.71 -17.31
C GLN A 686 10.48 -44.82 -16.17
N THR A 687 11.49 -43.98 -16.40
CA THR A 687 12.03 -43.09 -15.37
C THR A 687 10.93 -42.16 -14.83
N GLU A 688 10.72 -42.24 -13.51
CA GLU A 688 9.76 -41.41 -12.81
C GLU A 688 10.20 -39.94 -12.86
N VAL A 689 9.30 -39.07 -13.28
CA VAL A 689 9.52 -37.62 -13.31
C VAL A 689 8.66 -36.97 -12.25
N THR A 690 9.30 -36.33 -11.27
CA THR A 690 8.60 -35.66 -10.18
C THR A 690 8.26 -34.22 -10.55
N SER A 691 7.28 -33.64 -9.86
CA SER A 691 6.96 -32.21 -10.00
C SER A 691 8.14 -31.30 -9.61
N MET A 692 9.04 -31.78 -8.74
CA MET A 692 10.25 -31.08 -8.34
C MET A 692 11.30 -31.06 -9.46
N ASP A 693 11.44 -32.15 -10.22
CA ASP A 693 12.34 -32.24 -11.38
C ASP A 693 11.96 -31.21 -12.46
N ILE A 694 10.65 -31.11 -12.75
CA ILE A 694 10.10 -30.16 -13.74
C ILE A 694 10.32 -28.71 -13.28
N ALA A 695 9.98 -28.39 -12.02
CA ALA A 695 10.11 -27.03 -11.48
C ALA A 695 11.57 -26.55 -11.44
N THR A 696 12.50 -27.46 -11.11
CA THR A 696 13.94 -27.14 -11.03
C THR A 696 14.51 -26.82 -12.41
N LEU A 697 14.23 -27.65 -13.42
CA LEU A 697 14.69 -27.39 -14.78
C LEU A 697 14.03 -26.14 -15.37
N GLN A 698 12.75 -25.89 -15.06
CA GLN A 698 12.07 -24.68 -15.50
C GLN A 698 12.74 -23.42 -14.95
N ALA A 699 13.18 -23.45 -13.69
CA ALA A 699 13.97 -22.38 -13.09
C ALA A 699 15.34 -22.21 -13.76
N CYS A 700 15.98 -23.29 -14.23
CA CYS A 700 17.22 -23.20 -15.01
C CYS A 700 17.00 -22.47 -16.34
N PHE A 701 15.86 -22.68 -17.01
CA PHE A 701 15.53 -22.03 -18.28
C PHE A 701 15.00 -20.60 -18.13
N SER A 702 14.53 -20.20 -16.94
CA SER A 702 13.91 -18.88 -16.69
C SER A 702 14.90 -17.80 -16.19
N ASN A 703 16.15 -18.17 -15.89
CA ASN A 703 17.22 -17.27 -15.44
C ASN A 703 18.11 -16.74 -16.59
N MET A 704 17.62 -16.81 -17.83
CA MET A 704 18.12 -16.07 -19.00
C MET A 704 17.21 -14.89 -19.28
#